data_AF-A0AAV6N9G2-F1
#
_entry.id   AF-A0AAV6N9G2-F1
#
_cell.length_a   1.000
_cell.length_b   1.000
_cell.length_c   1.000
_cell.angle_alpha   90.00
_cell.angle_beta   90.00
_cell.angle_gamma   90.00
#
_symmetry.space_group_name_H-M   'P 1'
#
loop_
_entity.id
_entity.type
_entity.pdbx_description
1 polymer ?
#
loop_
_entity_poly.entity_id
_entity_poly.type
_entity_poly.pdbx_seq_one_letter_code
_entity_poly.pdbx_strand_id
1 'polypeptide(L)'
;MAAISQFIVLLLVISLANLCNGGITSKFMRKLEASVDMPAEAFPPPAGYNAPEQVHITQGDRHGRGVIISWVTPLSPKPTVVRYWAADGDGNRRNKAHSRITTYKYYNYTSAFIHHATINNLEYDTKYFYELGSGNATRRFFFTTPPRVGPDVPYTFGIIGDLGQTYDSNQTFEHYYSNPKGQAVLFAGDLSYADNHPFHDNRKWDTWGRFVEKSTAYQPWIWTAGNHEIDFAPQIGENTPFKPYTHRYHVPYKTAQSTSPLWYSIKRASTYIIVLSSYSAYGKYTPQYEWLQKEFKKVKRDETPWLIVMLHTPWYNSYNYHYMEGESMRVMFESWFIQNKVDLVLSGHIHAYERSERVSNVRYNITNRLCSPVRDINAPIYITIGDGGNIEGLANEFTEPQPSYSAFREASFGHAILEIKNRTHAYYTWHRNHDNEPVSADSLWIYNRYCLYASKQHFHFPWRTVNRLIQPTGAAGQRESNYMRKRDLAILMLSAFAIFFSLQHEGHFSFREAWMHLTDEYPIKYEGDRLPPPIVADLNGDGKKEVLVATHDAKIMVLEPHSRRVDEGFSNARVLTEVSLLPDKVRVSSGRRPVAMATGIIYRHPRHGQPVTQVLVVVTSGWSIMCFDHNLKKLWETNLQEDFPHNAHHREIAISISNYTLKHGDSGLVIVGGRMEMQPRIFMDPFEEFGIGEKKAEQHRRSATEKETSENSGAVHLRHFAFYAFAGRSGVLRWSRKNENIEAHSSDASQLTPQHNYRLDVHSLNARHPGEFECRQFRESVLGVMPHHWDRREDTVLELAHFRRHKRKMLKKTSGKSINFPFHKPEENHPPGKDSSKRIPKIIGSAANIAGSAKTKKRLPYVPTITNYTKLWWLPNVVVAHQKEGIEALHLASGRTVCKVHLQEGGLHADINGDGVLDHVQAVGGNGAERTVVTGSMEVIQPCWAIATSGVPVREQLFNASICHFSPFNFFQHGELSKFGRIPDIGSLEVATPIIIPREDGHRHRKGSHGDVVFLTNRGEVTSYSPGLHGHGADWQWQILTGASWSNVPSPSGMMEAGTVIPTLKTIYLRVHDDRAMVLAAGEQEAIVISPGGSIQASIDLPASPTHALICEDFSNDGLTDIILVTSTGVYGFVQTRQPGALFFSTLVGCLILVMGVIFVIQHLNSIKGKPRPSSNW
;
A
#
# COMPACT_ATOMS: atom_id res chain seq x y z
N MET A 1 12.11 -26.15 40.84
CA MET A 1 12.92 -25.17 40.06
C MET A 1 12.54 -25.21 38.58
N ALA A 2 12.65 -26.34 37.86
CA ALA A 2 12.28 -26.43 36.44
C ALA A 2 10.79 -26.14 36.16
N ALA A 3 9.86 -26.62 36.99
CA ALA A 3 8.43 -26.34 36.82
C ALA A 3 8.05 -24.86 37.08
N ILE A 4 8.78 -24.18 37.96
CA ILE A 4 8.57 -22.75 38.28
C ILE A 4 9.14 -21.89 37.14
N SER A 5 10.29 -22.28 36.58
CA SER A 5 10.87 -21.66 35.38
C SER A 5 9.94 -21.78 34.17
N GLN A 6 9.33 -22.95 33.95
CA GLN A 6 8.35 -23.13 32.87
C GLN A 6 7.07 -22.31 33.08
N PHE A 7 6.60 -22.18 34.32
CA PHE A 7 5.43 -21.37 34.65
C PHE A 7 5.70 -19.86 34.48
N ILE A 8 6.91 -19.41 34.82
CA ILE A 8 7.34 -18.02 34.62
C ILE A 8 7.56 -17.72 33.14
N VAL A 9 8.14 -18.65 32.37
CA VAL A 9 8.27 -18.52 30.90
C VAL A 9 6.89 -18.49 30.25
N LEU A 10 5.94 -19.33 30.70
CA LEU A 10 4.57 -19.30 30.20
C LEU A 10 3.87 -17.97 30.55
N LEU A 11 4.06 -17.44 31.76
CA LEU A 11 3.56 -16.13 32.17
C LEU A 11 4.23 -14.99 31.40
N LEU A 12 5.52 -15.09 31.07
CA LEU A 12 6.24 -14.12 30.24
C LEU A 12 5.76 -14.18 28.79
N VAL A 13 5.51 -15.37 28.25
CA VAL A 13 4.95 -15.56 26.91
C VAL A 13 3.50 -15.06 26.84
N ILE A 14 2.70 -15.28 27.89
CA ILE A 14 1.34 -14.72 28.00
C ILE A 14 1.40 -13.19 28.19
N SER A 15 2.39 -12.66 28.90
CA SER A 15 2.61 -11.22 29.07
C SER A 15 3.11 -10.55 27.78
N LEU A 16 3.93 -11.24 26.98
CA LEU A 16 4.41 -10.78 25.68
C LEU A 16 3.32 -10.89 24.60
N ALA A 17 2.45 -11.90 24.66
CA ALA A 17 1.27 -11.98 23.81
C ALA A 17 0.23 -10.87 24.11
N ASN A 18 0.19 -10.36 25.35
CA ASN A 18 -0.67 -9.22 25.73
C ASN A 18 -0.10 -7.84 25.33
N LEU A 19 1.12 -7.77 24.78
CA LEU A 19 1.76 -6.50 24.36
C LEU A 19 1.60 -6.19 22.86
N CYS A 20 0.94 -7.05 22.10
CA CYS A 20 0.51 -6.76 20.73
C CYS A 20 -1.03 -6.78 20.65
N ASN A 21 -1.69 -5.73 21.14
CA ASN A 21 -3.10 -5.46 20.86
C ASN A 21 -3.25 -4.88 19.43
N GLY A 22 -2.82 -5.62 18.41
CA GLY A 22 -3.25 -5.38 17.04
C GLY A 22 -4.66 -5.92 16.86
N GLY A 23 -5.53 -5.20 16.16
CA GLY A 23 -6.81 -5.75 15.74
C GLY A 23 -6.66 -6.98 14.85
N ILE A 24 -7.78 -7.63 14.53
CA ILE A 24 -7.81 -8.81 13.67
C ILE A 24 -8.24 -8.39 12.27
N THR A 25 -7.32 -8.44 11.31
CA THR A 25 -7.66 -8.44 9.89
C THR A 25 -7.94 -9.88 9.49
N SER A 26 -9.16 -10.17 9.06
CA SER A 26 -9.54 -11.52 8.69
C SER A 26 -8.68 -12.03 7.53
N LYS A 27 -8.26 -13.30 7.61
CA LYS A 27 -7.58 -14.00 6.49
C LYS A 27 -8.57 -14.45 5.41
N PHE A 28 -9.87 -14.38 5.70
CA PHE A 28 -10.87 -14.75 4.73
C PHE A 28 -11.05 -13.63 3.70
N MET A 29 -10.77 -13.94 2.45
CA MET A 29 -11.11 -13.09 1.31
C MET A 29 -11.94 -13.90 0.33
N ARG A 30 -13.12 -13.38 -0.03
CA ARG A 30 -13.94 -13.96 -1.10
C ARG A 30 -13.19 -13.86 -2.44
N LYS A 31 -13.49 -14.79 -3.34
CA LYS A 31 -13.18 -14.65 -4.77
C LYS A 31 -13.87 -13.39 -5.33
N LEU A 32 -13.10 -12.41 -5.80
CA LEU A 32 -13.62 -11.18 -6.42
C LEU A 32 -14.38 -11.52 -7.71
N GLU A 33 -15.69 -11.67 -7.58
CA GLU A 33 -16.63 -11.70 -8.69
C GLU A 33 -17.42 -10.38 -8.61
N ALA A 34 -17.68 -9.77 -9.77
CA ALA A 34 -18.48 -8.56 -9.80
C ALA A 34 -19.90 -8.89 -9.34
N SER A 35 -20.47 -8.09 -8.44
CA SER A 35 -21.88 -8.20 -8.06
C SER A 35 -22.73 -7.99 -9.31
N VAL A 36 -23.54 -8.99 -9.66
CA VAL A 36 -24.38 -8.92 -10.87
C VAL A 36 -25.77 -8.46 -10.48
N ASP A 37 -26.20 -7.38 -11.12
CA ASP A 37 -27.52 -6.79 -10.94
C ASP A 37 -28.64 -7.76 -11.34
N MET A 38 -29.69 -7.87 -10.53
CA MET A 38 -30.82 -8.73 -10.86
C MET A 38 -31.72 -8.09 -11.93
N PRO A 39 -32.27 -8.91 -12.85
CA PRO A 39 -33.17 -8.43 -13.89
C PRO A 39 -34.48 -7.92 -13.27
N ALA A 40 -35.13 -6.95 -13.91
CA ALA A 40 -36.38 -6.36 -13.40
C ALA A 40 -37.51 -7.40 -13.27
N GLU A 41 -37.47 -8.43 -14.12
CA GLU A 41 -38.40 -9.56 -14.14
C GLU A 41 -38.32 -10.43 -12.88
N ALA A 42 -37.22 -10.35 -12.11
CA ALA A 42 -37.11 -11.00 -10.81
C ALA A 42 -38.07 -10.39 -9.76
N PHE A 43 -38.56 -9.17 -10.01
CA PHE A 43 -39.43 -8.42 -9.11
C PHE A 43 -40.72 -7.98 -9.82
N PRO A 44 -41.58 -8.93 -10.20
CA PRO A 44 -42.79 -8.61 -10.94
C PRO A 44 -43.77 -7.79 -10.07
N PRO A 45 -44.54 -6.86 -10.66
CA PRO A 45 -45.64 -6.19 -9.98
C PRO A 45 -46.68 -7.21 -9.43
N PRO A 46 -47.35 -6.91 -8.30
CA PRO A 46 -48.39 -7.77 -7.76
C PRO A 46 -49.60 -7.85 -8.70
N ALA A 47 -50.24 -9.02 -8.74
CA ALA A 47 -51.41 -9.24 -9.57
C ALA A 47 -52.63 -8.42 -9.10
N GLY A 48 -53.43 -7.94 -10.05
CA GLY A 48 -54.67 -7.21 -9.81
C GLY A 48 -54.65 -5.79 -10.35
N TYR A 49 -55.83 -5.28 -10.75
CA TYR A 49 -55.96 -3.92 -11.27
C TYR A 49 -55.56 -2.90 -10.19
N ASN A 50 -54.56 -2.06 -10.50
CA ASN A 50 -54.04 -1.03 -9.59
C ASN A 50 -53.60 -1.58 -8.22
N ALA A 51 -53.08 -2.81 -8.18
CA ALA A 51 -52.64 -3.45 -6.95
C ALA A 51 -51.54 -2.61 -6.26
N PRO A 52 -51.66 -2.34 -4.94
CA PRO A 52 -50.61 -1.67 -4.17
C PRO A 52 -49.30 -2.46 -4.23
N GLU A 53 -48.19 -1.79 -4.52
CA GLU A 53 -46.85 -2.37 -4.58
C GLU A 53 -45.84 -1.54 -3.80
N GLN A 54 -44.62 -2.06 -3.65
CA GLN A 54 -43.51 -1.38 -2.96
C GLN A 54 -43.90 -1.00 -1.51
N VAL A 55 -44.71 -1.86 -0.88
CA VAL A 55 -45.27 -1.60 0.45
C VAL A 55 -44.15 -1.61 1.48
N HIS A 56 -44.03 -0.53 2.24
CA HIS A 56 -43.04 -0.44 3.30
C HIS A 56 -43.56 0.35 4.49
N ILE A 57 -43.08 -0.01 5.68
CA ILE A 57 -43.42 0.66 6.92
C ILE A 57 -42.17 1.19 7.62
N THR A 58 -42.34 2.27 8.37
CA THR A 58 -41.34 2.74 9.34
C THR A 58 -42.03 3.30 10.57
N GLN A 59 -41.26 3.54 11.64
CA GLN A 59 -41.81 4.15 12.85
C GLN A 59 -42.33 5.56 12.53
N GLY A 60 -43.56 5.86 12.94
CA GLY A 60 -44.27 7.09 12.62
C GLY A 60 -44.28 8.14 13.71
N ASP A 61 -43.82 7.80 14.91
CA ASP A 61 -43.75 8.71 16.06
C ASP A 61 -42.43 8.57 16.84
N ARG A 62 -42.29 9.36 17.90
CA ARG A 62 -41.10 9.35 18.73
C ARG A 62 -41.01 8.13 19.66
N HIS A 63 -42.12 7.52 20.06
CA HIS A 63 -42.16 6.54 21.15
C HIS A 63 -42.55 5.12 20.74
N GLY A 64 -42.86 4.86 19.47
CA GLY A 64 -43.20 3.54 18.95
C GLY A 64 -44.70 3.25 18.85
N ARG A 65 -45.57 4.24 19.05
CA ARG A 65 -47.04 4.11 18.92
C ARG A 65 -47.57 4.60 17.57
N GLY A 66 -46.68 5.07 16.71
CA GLY A 66 -46.98 5.51 15.36
C GLY A 66 -46.27 4.65 14.33
N VAL A 67 -46.92 4.44 13.20
CA VAL A 67 -46.34 3.77 12.02
C VAL A 67 -46.69 4.59 10.78
N ILE A 68 -45.70 4.86 9.94
CA ILE A 68 -45.92 5.38 8.59
C ILE A 68 -46.01 4.16 7.68
N ILE A 69 -47.14 4.01 7.00
CA ILE A 69 -47.36 2.99 5.97
C ILE A 69 -47.30 3.68 4.62
N SER A 70 -46.43 3.18 3.77
CA SER A 70 -46.19 3.70 2.42
C SER A 70 -46.42 2.62 1.38
N TRP A 71 -46.93 3.01 0.21
CA TRP A 71 -47.12 2.12 -0.93
C TRP A 71 -47.23 2.90 -2.23
N VAL A 72 -47.14 2.22 -3.36
CA VAL A 72 -47.30 2.80 -4.70
C VAL A 72 -48.50 2.17 -5.39
N THR A 73 -49.30 2.97 -6.11
CA THR A 73 -50.36 2.47 -7.01
C THR A 73 -50.05 2.87 -8.46
N PRO A 74 -49.99 1.90 -9.40
CA PRO A 74 -49.43 2.15 -10.73
C PRO A 74 -50.36 2.90 -11.71
N LEU A 75 -51.68 2.78 -11.56
CA LEU A 75 -52.66 3.24 -12.56
C LEU A 75 -53.54 4.39 -12.08
N SER A 76 -53.95 4.41 -10.80
CA SER A 76 -54.91 5.38 -10.27
C SER A 76 -54.59 5.76 -8.82
N PRO A 77 -54.75 7.04 -8.42
CA PRO A 77 -54.46 7.50 -7.06
C PRO A 77 -55.44 6.99 -5.99
N LYS A 78 -56.46 6.22 -6.35
CA LYS A 78 -57.40 5.62 -5.39
C LYS A 78 -57.21 4.09 -5.34
N PRO A 79 -57.40 3.46 -4.17
CA PRO A 79 -57.84 4.04 -2.89
C PRO A 79 -56.71 4.67 -2.06
N THR A 80 -57.06 5.72 -1.29
CA THR A 80 -56.13 6.47 -0.41
C THR A 80 -56.24 6.07 1.07
N VAL A 81 -56.81 4.90 1.36
CA VAL A 81 -57.17 4.51 2.72
C VAL A 81 -56.44 3.23 3.10
N VAL A 82 -55.78 3.27 4.25
CA VAL A 82 -55.33 2.07 4.97
C VAL A 82 -56.43 1.64 5.93
N ARG A 83 -56.85 0.39 5.86
CA ARG A 83 -57.71 -0.22 6.89
C ARG A 83 -56.83 -1.00 7.85
N TYR A 84 -56.97 -0.82 9.17
CA TYR A 84 -56.14 -1.50 10.15
C TYR A 84 -56.90 -1.87 11.43
N TRP A 85 -56.46 -2.92 12.12
CA TRP A 85 -57.05 -3.40 13.37
C TRP A 85 -56.05 -4.27 14.15
N ALA A 86 -56.21 -4.34 15.47
CA ALA A 86 -55.40 -5.21 16.33
C ALA A 86 -55.79 -6.69 16.11
N ALA A 87 -54.82 -7.59 16.15
CA ALA A 87 -55.04 -9.02 15.94
C ALA A 87 -55.99 -9.65 16.98
N ASP A 88 -55.90 -9.18 18.23
CA ASP A 88 -56.72 -9.66 19.36
C ASP A 88 -58.04 -8.87 19.50
N GLY A 89 -58.29 -7.89 18.64
CA GLY A 89 -59.51 -7.09 18.64
C GLY A 89 -60.64 -7.69 17.80
N ASP A 90 -61.84 -7.10 17.89
CA ASP A 90 -62.95 -7.45 17.00
C ASP A 90 -62.63 -7.07 15.54
N GLY A 91 -62.31 -8.08 14.72
CA GLY A 91 -61.94 -7.92 13.31
C GLY A 91 -63.02 -7.29 12.41
N ASN A 92 -64.25 -7.12 12.92
CA ASN A 92 -65.31 -6.37 12.25
C ASN A 92 -65.15 -4.84 12.40
N ARG A 93 -64.43 -4.37 13.43
CA ARG A 93 -64.13 -2.93 13.64
C ARG A 93 -62.76 -2.56 13.04
N ARG A 94 -62.76 -2.31 11.72
CA ARG A 94 -61.56 -1.84 11.00
C ARG A 94 -61.45 -0.32 11.05
N ASN A 95 -60.39 0.18 11.68
CA ASN A 95 -60.05 1.60 11.66
C ASN A 95 -59.55 2.01 10.27
N LYS A 96 -59.64 3.31 9.95
CA LYS A 96 -59.20 3.87 8.67
C LYS A 96 -58.21 4.99 8.90
N ALA A 97 -57.15 5.02 8.11
CA ALA A 97 -56.23 6.15 8.02
C ALA A 97 -56.09 6.58 6.56
N HIS A 98 -56.08 7.89 6.32
CA HIS A 98 -55.98 8.46 4.98
C HIS A 98 -54.51 8.76 4.64
N SER A 99 -54.09 8.39 3.43
CA SER A 99 -52.77 8.71 2.89
C SER A 99 -52.74 10.10 2.27
N ARG A 100 -51.58 10.74 2.34
CA ARG A 100 -51.20 11.81 1.40
C ARG A 100 -50.54 11.18 0.19
N ILE A 101 -50.87 11.68 -1.00
CA ILE A 101 -50.28 11.21 -2.26
C ILE A 101 -49.21 12.19 -2.71
N THR A 102 -48.10 11.65 -3.19
CA THR A 102 -47.02 12.38 -3.86
C THR A 102 -46.71 11.71 -5.19
N THR A 103 -46.20 12.52 -6.13
CA THR A 103 -45.66 12.05 -7.41
C THR A 103 -44.46 12.91 -7.73
N TYR A 104 -43.45 12.35 -8.40
CA TYR A 104 -42.32 13.13 -8.88
C TYR A 104 -41.94 12.73 -10.31
N LYS A 105 -41.28 13.64 -10.99
CA LYS A 105 -40.59 13.36 -12.26
C LYS A 105 -39.10 13.38 -12.01
N TYR A 106 -38.35 12.53 -12.70
CA TYR A 106 -36.89 12.56 -12.68
C TYR A 106 -36.40 12.33 -14.10
N TYR A 107 -35.89 13.37 -14.76
CA TYR A 107 -35.58 13.33 -16.19
C TYR A 107 -36.78 12.85 -17.03
N ASN A 108 -36.67 11.71 -17.71
CA ASN A 108 -37.73 11.10 -18.52
C ASN A 108 -38.61 10.12 -17.73
N TYR A 109 -38.31 9.87 -16.46
CA TYR A 109 -39.11 9.03 -15.57
C TYR A 109 -40.21 9.84 -14.89
N THR A 110 -41.40 9.26 -14.76
CA THR A 110 -42.50 9.78 -13.93
C THR A 110 -42.91 8.68 -12.97
N SER A 111 -42.93 8.99 -11.68
CA SER A 111 -43.36 8.03 -10.66
C SER A 111 -44.85 7.74 -10.80
N ALA A 112 -45.22 6.53 -10.40
CA ALA A 112 -46.61 6.22 -10.04
C ALA A 112 -47.06 7.01 -8.80
N PHE A 113 -48.29 6.78 -8.34
CA PHE A 113 -48.84 7.48 -7.18
C PHE A 113 -48.28 6.87 -5.90
N ILE A 114 -47.46 7.65 -5.18
CA ILE A 114 -46.84 7.23 -3.92
C ILE A 114 -47.72 7.70 -2.77
N HIS A 115 -48.06 6.81 -1.86
CA HIS A 115 -48.94 7.06 -0.74
C HIS A 115 -48.18 6.98 0.57
N HIS A 116 -48.48 7.90 1.50
CA HIS A 116 -48.00 7.83 2.88
C HIS A 116 -49.16 8.08 3.85
N ALA A 117 -49.46 7.08 4.68
CA ALA A 117 -50.45 7.19 5.75
C ALA A 117 -49.77 7.00 7.11
N THR A 118 -49.92 7.97 8.01
CA THR A 118 -49.44 7.86 9.38
C THR A 118 -50.57 7.39 10.29
N ILE A 119 -50.40 6.23 10.89
CA ILE A 119 -51.28 5.72 11.94
C ILE A 119 -50.63 6.07 13.28
N ASN A 120 -51.39 6.62 14.21
CA ASN A 120 -50.92 7.05 15.52
C ASN A 120 -51.74 6.37 16.63
N ASN A 121 -51.30 6.53 17.88
CA ASN A 121 -52.00 6.06 19.08
C ASN A 121 -52.24 4.55 19.12
N LEU A 122 -51.39 3.76 18.45
CA LEU A 122 -51.43 2.30 18.53
C LEU A 122 -51.08 1.82 19.95
N GLU A 123 -51.52 0.62 20.29
CA GLU A 123 -51.10 -0.07 21.51
C GLU A 123 -49.67 -0.60 21.33
N TYR A 124 -48.92 -0.67 22.43
CA TYR A 124 -47.56 -1.23 22.44
C TYR A 124 -47.61 -2.75 22.39
N ASP A 125 -46.54 -3.37 21.90
CA ASP A 125 -46.37 -4.84 21.87
C ASP A 125 -47.58 -5.59 21.29
N THR A 126 -48.21 -5.00 20.28
CA THR A 126 -49.48 -5.48 19.73
C THR A 126 -49.33 -5.71 18.24
N LYS A 127 -49.78 -6.88 17.78
CA LYS A 127 -49.83 -7.22 16.36
C LYS A 127 -51.03 -6.52 15.71
N TYR A 128 -50.78 -5.76 14.66
CA TYR A 128 -51.80 -5.11 13.84
C TYR A 128 -51.81 -5.70 12.44
N PHE A 129 -53.01 -5.97 11.93
CA PHE A 129 -53.21 -6.21 10.51
C PHE A 129 -53.54 -4.89 9.81
N TYR A 130 -53.07 -4.75 8.57
CA TYR A 130 -53.47 -3.65 7.71
C TYR A 130 -53.72 -4.10 6.27
N GLU A 131 -54.66 -3.44 5.61
CA GLU A 131 -55.07 -3.72 4.24
C GLU A 131 -54.97 -2.48 3.37
N LEU A 132 -54.45 -2.70 2.17
CA LEU A 132 -54.29 -1.71 1.11
C LEU A 132 -55.06 -2.17 -0.14
N GLY A 133 -55.51 -1.24 -0.97
CA GLY A 133 -56.22 -1.55 -2.20
C GLY A 133 -57.73 -1.74 -2.03
N SER A 134 -58.38 -2.20 -3.10
CA SER A 134 -59.83 -2.40 -3.18
C SER A 134 -60.20 -3.59 -4.06
N GLY A 135 -61.31 -4.26 -3.71
CA GLY A 135 -61.82 -5.41 -4.47
C GLY A 135 -60.81 -6.55 -4.52
N ASN A 136 -60.65 -7.16 -5.70
CA ASN A 136 -59.75 -8.30 -5.91
C ASN A 136 -58.24 -7.95 -5.86
N ALA A 137 -57.89 -6.65 -5.82
CA ALA A 137 -56.51 -6.17 -5.68
C ALA A 137 -56.14 -5.80 -4.22
N THR A 138 -56.99 -6.18 -3.24
CA THR A 138 -56.75 -5.88 -1.83
C THR A 138 -55.61 -6.76 -1.30
N ARG A 139 -54.57 -6.15 -0.72
CA ARG A 139 -53.43 -6.85 -0.12
C ARG A 139 -53.41 -6.64 1.38
N ARG A 140 -53.24 -7.72 2.14
CA ARG A 140 -53.19 -7.71 3.61
C ARG A 140 -51.77 -8.00 4.08
N PHE A 141 -51.35 -7.24 5.08
CA PHE A 141 -50.06 -7.35 5.75
C PHE A 141 -50.28 -7.27 7.26
N PHE A 142 -49.19 -7.40 8.03
CA PHE A 142 -49.22 -7.20 9.47
C PHE A 142 -47.91 -6.59 9.96
N PHE A 143 -47.93 -5.96 11.13
CA PHE A 143 -46.73 -5.58 11.85
C PHE A 143 -46.97 -5.69 13.35
N THR A 144 -45.90 -5.69 14.15
CA THR A 144 -46.00 -5.64 15.61
C THR A 144 -45.40 -4.32 16.08
N THR A 145 -46.16 -3.55 16.87
CA THR A 145 -45.63 -2.35 17.52
C THR A 145 -44.57 -2.75 18.55
N PRO A 146 -43.50 -1.96 18.75
CA PRO A 146 -42.50 -2.29 19.75
C PRO A 146 -43.13 -2.28 21.17
N PRO A 147 -42.49 -2.93 22.15
CA PRO A 147 -42.85 -2.73 23.54
C PRO A 147 -42.69 -1.27 23.97
N ARG A 148 -43.37 -0.90 25.05
CA ARG A 148 -43.26 0.44 25.63
C ARG A 148 -41.80 0.73 25.96
N VAL A 149 -41.37 1.97 25.71
CA VAL A 149 -40.02 2.42 26.03
C VAL A 149 -39.72 2.23 27.52
N GLY A 150 -38.57 1.64 27.82
CA GLY A 150 -38.11 1.39 29.19
C GLY A 150 -36.70 0.80 29.25
N PRO A 151 -36.01 0.90 30.39
CA PRO A 151 -34.56 0.69 30.45
C PRO A 151 -34.12 -0.76 30.18
N ASP A 152 -34.86 -1.75 30.69
CA ASP A 152 -34.50 -3.17 30.55
C ASP A 152 -35.26 -3.89 29.46
N VAL A 153 -35.98 -3.16 28.61
CA VAL A 153 -36.79 -3.75 27.55
C VAL A 153 -35.86 -4.35 26.49
N PRO A 154 -35.89 -5.67 26.27
CA PRO A 154 -35.08 -6.31 25.24
C PRO A 154 -35.64 -5.99 23.86
N TYR A 155 -34.75 -5.89 22.87
CA TYR A 155 -35.14 -5.68 21.48
C TYR A 155 -34.06 -6.18 20.54
N THR A 156 -34.42 -6.64 19.35
CA THR A 156 -33.45 -7.13 18.36
C THR A 156 -33.57 -6.35 17.06
N PHE A 157 -32.46 -5.72 16.67
CA PHE A 157 -32.33 -4.98 15.42
C PHE A 157 -31.53 -5.79 14.41
N GLY A 158 -32.01 -5.86 13.17
CA GLY A 158 -31.16 -6.13 12.01
C GLY A 158 -30.40 -4.86 11.63
N ILE A 159 -29.22 -5.00 11.06
CA ILE A 159 -28.40 -3.89 10.60
C ILE A 159 -27.89 -4.23 9.19
N ILE A 160 -28.19 -3.36 8.23
CA ILE A 160 -27.84 -3.48 6.81
C ILE A 160 -27.46 -2.10 6.30
N GLY A 161 -26.45 -1.99 5.44
CA GLY A 161 -26.15 -0.80 4.65
C GLY A 161 -25.87 -1.20 3.21
N ASP A 162 -26.00 -0.27 2.26
CA ASP A 162 -25.42 -0.39 0.92
C ASP A 162 -25.92 -1.65 0.20
N LEU A 163 -27.24 -1.87 0.27
CA LEU A 163 -27.85 -3.14 -0.13
C LEU A 163 -27.83 -3.30 -1.66
N GLY A 164 -28.36 -2.34 -2.41
CA GLY A 164 -28.57 -2.49 -3.85
C GLY A 164 -29.56 -3.60 -4.21
N GLN A 165 -29.48 -4.11 -5.44
CA GLN A 165 -30.40 -5.12 -5.98
C GLN A 165 -29.69 -6.16 -6.88
N THR A 166 -28.56 -6.67 -6.41
CA THR A 166 -27.77 -7.71 -7.06
C THR A 166 -28.06 -9.10 -6.47
N TYR A 167 -27.55 -10.16 -7.09
CA TYR A 167 -27.66 -11.50 -6.50
C TYR A 167 -27.03 -11.59 -5.09
N ASP A 168 -25.95 -10.83 -4.84
CA ASP A 168 -25.35 -10.73 -3.50
C ASP A 168 -26.27 -9.96 -2.54
N SER A 169 -26.93 -8.89 -3.00
CA SER A 169 -27.98 -8.19 -2.22
C SER A 169 -29.10 -9.14 -1.81
N ASN A 170 -29.57 -9.98 -2.74
CA ASN A 170 -30.59 -10.98 -2.43
C ASN A 170 -30.08 -12.00 -1.41
N GLN A 171 -28.84 -12.47 -1.55
CA GLN A 171 -28.25 -13.40 -0.59
C GLN A 171 -28.17 -12.78 0.81
N THR A 172 -27.66 -11.56 0.94
CA THR A 172 -27.63 -10.82 2.22
C THR A 172 -29.02 -10.69 2.81
N PHE A 173 -29.99 -10.31 1.98
CA PHE A 173 -31.35 -10.07 2.42
C PHE A 173 -32.07 -11.35 2.83
N GLU A 174 -31.90 -12.46 2.09
CA GLU A 174 -32.43 -13.76 2.48
C GLU A 174 -31.79 -14.28 3.76
N HIS A 175 -30.47 -14.10 3.92
CA HIS A 175 -29.72 -14.47 5.12
C HIS A 175 -30.24 -13.74 6.36
N TYR A 176 -30.61 -12.46 6.22
CA TYR A 176 -31.27 -11.72 7.29
C TYR A 176 -32.70 -12.19 7.50
N TYR A 177 -33.47 -12.35 6.42
CA TYR A 177 -34.90 -12.65 6.48
C TYR A 177 -35.19 -14.03 7.08
N SER A 178 -34.29 -14.99 6.89
CA SER A 178 -34.38 -16.32 7.52
C SER A 178 -34.14 -16.28 9.04
N ASN A 179 -33.56 -15.21 9.58
CA ASN A 179 -33.43 -15.03 11.02
C ASN A 179 -34.73 -14.45 11.62
N PRO A 180 -35.52 -15.24 12.37
CA PRO A 180 -36.82 -14.81 12.86
C PRO A 180 -36.74 -13.79 14.01
N LYS A 181 -35.54 -13.50 14.53
CA LYS A 181 -35.36 -12.61 15.69
C LYS A 181 -35.42 -11.12 15.32
N GLY A 182 -35.15 -10.74 14.07
CA GLY A 182 -35.11 -9.35 13.64
C GLY A 182 -36.49 -8.70 13.71
N GLN A 183 -36.64 -7.66 14.54
CA GLN A 183 -37.94 -6.97 14.75
C GLN A 183 -38.01 -5.59 14.09
N ALA A 184 -36.86 -5.03 13.71
CA ALA A 184 -36.72 -3.79 12.95
C ALA A 184 -35.32 -3.76 12.32
N VAL A 185 -35.16 -3.05 11.20
CA VAL A 185 -33.85 -2.90 10.55
C VAL A 185 -33.34 -1.47 10.74
N LEU A 186 -32.09 -1.32 11.14
CA LEU A 186 -31.35 -0.07 11.08
C LEU A 186 -30.62 -0.05 9.74
N PHE A 187 -31.09 0.77 8.79
CA PHE A 187 -30.56 0.84 7.44
C PHE A 187 -29.55 2.00 7.29
N ALA A 188 -28.29 1.70 6.98
CA ALA A 188 -27.16 2.63 7.05
C ALA A 188 -26.89 3.44 5.75
N GLY A 189 -27.91 3.63 4.90
CA GLY A 189 -27.83 4.40 3.65
C GLY A 189 -27.49 3.56 2.42
N ASP A 190 -27.59 4.18 1.24
CA ASP A 190 -27.42 3.59 -0.08
C ASP A 190 -28.37 2.42 -0.34
N LEU A 191 -29.61 2.77 -0.68
CA LEU A 191 -30.71 1.83 -0.83
C LEU A 191 -30.61 1.10 -2.17
N SER A 192 -30.90 1.80 -3.28
CA SER A 192 -31.24 1.17 -4.56
C SER A 192 -30.12 1.14 -5.60
N TYR A 193 -29.13 2.04 -5.47
CA TYR A 193 -28.09 2.29 -6.50
C TYR A 193 -28.69 2.62 -7.89
N ALA A 194 -29.89 3.22 -7.93
CA ALA A 194 -30.54 3.59 -9.18
C ALA A 194 -29.72 4.61 -10.00
N ASP A 195 -28.92 5.44 -9.33
CA ASP A 195 -28.01 6.41 -9.91
C ASP A 195 -26.83 5.79 -10.69
N ASN A 196 -26.46 4.54 -10.40
CA ASN A 196 -25.47 3.79 -11.18
C ASN A 196 -25.97 3.35 -12.56
N HIS A 197 -27.26 3.55 -12.85
CA HIS A 197 -27.87 3.26 -14.14
C HIS A 197 -27.94 4.51 -15.04
N PRO A 198 -28.00 4.34 -16.38
CA PRO A 198 -28.09 5.47 -17.30
C PRO A 198 -29.21 6.45 -16.93
N PHE A 199 -28.84 7.71 -16.75
CA PHE A 199 -29.74 8.80 -16.36
C PHE A 199 -30.42 8.61 -15.00
N HIS A 200 -29.81 7.83 -14.11
CA HIS A 200 -30.34 7.45 -12.81
C HIS A 200 -31.71 6.81 -12.96
N ASP A 201 -31.78 5.68 -13.66
CA ASP A 201 -33.04 5.05 -14.05
C ASP A 201 -33.92 4.73 -12.82
N ASN A 202 -34.89 5.60 -12.56
CA ASN A 202 -35.72 5.52 -11.36
C ASN A 202 -36.69 4.32 -11.38
N ARG A 203 -36.78 3.56 -12.47
CA ARG A 203 -37.42 2.23 -12.46
C ARG A 203 -36.69 1.27 -11.51
N LYS A 204 -35.40 1.49 -11.25
CA LYS A 204 -34.60 0.74 -10.28
C LYS A 204 -35.00 1.02 -8.83
N TRP A 205 -35.55 2.20 -8.53
CA TRP A 205 -36.21 2.44 -7.25
C TRP A 205 -37.49 1.62 -7.10
N ASP A 206 -38.25 1.41 -8.19
CA ASP A 206 -39.47 0.62 -8.18
C ASP A 206 -39.20 -0.88 -7.97
N THR A 207 -38.22 -1.43 -8.68
CA THR A 207 -37.80 -2.83 -8.50
C THR A 207 -37.21 -3.06 -7.11
N TRP A 208 -36.40 -2.13 -6.59
CA TRP A 208 -35.87 -2.23 -5.23
C TRP A 208 -36.99 -2.20 -4.18
N GLY A 209 -37.99 -1.31 -4.35
CA GLY A 209 -39.14 -1.26 -3.47
C GLY A 209 -39.93 -2.58 -3.44
N ARG A 210 -40.08 -3.25 -4.58
CA ARG A 210 -40.71 -4.59 -4.66
C ARG A 210 -39.81 -5.69 -4.08
N PHE A 211 -38.50 -5.59 -4.26
CA PHE A 211 -37.52 -6.53 -3.72
C PHE A 211 -37.58 -6.61 -2.19
N VAL A 212 -37.52 -5.46 -1.50
CA VAL A 212 -37.47 -5.43 -0.03
C VAL A 212 -38.84 -5.54 0.65
N GLU A 213 -39.95 -5.43 -0.11
CA GLU A 213 -41.34 -5.45 0.38
C GLU A 213 -41.62 -6.63 1.32
N LYS A 214 -41.06 -7.81 1.02
CA LYS A 214 -41.26 -9.02 1.84
C LYS A 214 -40.75 -8.87 3.29
N SER A 215 -39.87 -7.90 3.57
CA SER A 215 -39.50 -7.51 4.93
C SER A 215 -40.12 -6.17 5.32
N THR A 216 -40.00 -5.15 4.49
CA THR A 216 -40.35 -3.77 4.85
C THR A 216 -41.86 -3.58 5.05
N ALA A 217 -42.72 -4.45 4.51
CA ALA A 217 -44.16 -4.42 4.79
C ALA A 217 -44.52 -4.99 6.18
N TYR A 218 -43.60 -5.74 6.81
CA TYR A 218 -43.90 -6.48 8.05
C TYR A 218 -43.15 -5.98 9.27
N GLN A 219 -41.98 -5.39 9.06
CA GLN A 219 -41.17 -4.80 10.10
C GLN A 219 -40.60 -3.44 9.64
N PRO A 220 -40.48 -2.47 10.54
CA PRO A 220 -40.03 -1.15 10.17
C PRO A 220 -38.53 -1.11 9.92
N TRP A 221 -38.16 -0.47 8.81
CA TRP A 221 -36.79 -0.11 8.51
C TRP A 221 -36.58 1.36 8.86
N ILE A 222 -35.49 1.68 9.55
CA ILE A 222 -35.11 3.02 9.98
C ILE A 222 -34.07 3.55 8.99
N TRP A 223 -34.46 4.58 8.24
CA TRP A 223 -33.75 5.02 7.05
C TRP A 223 -32.67 6.07 7.35
N THR A 224 -31.46 5.82 6.86
CA THR A 224 -30.39 6.81 6.72
C THR A 224 -30.23 7.12 5.24
N ALA A 225 -29.90 8.37 4.88
CA ALA A 225 -29.62 8.75 3.49
C ALA A 225 -28.11 8.65 3.22
N GLY A 226 -27.72 7.89 2.19
CA GLY A 226 -26.34 7.78 1.70
C GLY A 226 -26.05 8.69 0.51
N ASN A 227 -24.89 8.51 -0.13
CA ASN A 227 -24.53 9.31 -1.31
C ASN A 227 -25.33 8.91 -2.55
N HIS A 228 -25.71 7.64 -2.69
CA HIS A 228 -26.52 7.18 -3.81
C HIS A 228 -27.96 7.70 -3.74
N GLU A 229 -28.40 8.19 -2.58
CA GLU A 229 -29.66 8.92 -2.45
C GLU A 229 -29.55 10.40 -2.85
N ILE A 230 -28.35 10.96 -3.05
CA ILE A 230 -28.21 12.38 -3.42
C ILE A 230 -28.88 12.67 -4.75
N ASP A 231 -28.75 11.78 -5.74
CA ASP A 231 -29.41 11.91 -7.05
C ASP A 231 -29.21 13.30 -7.71
N PHE A 232 -28.04 13.91 -7.51
CA PHE A 232 -27.71 15.23 -8.05
C PHE A 232 -27.07 15.09 -9.43
N ALA A 233 -27.87 15.34 -10.47
CA ALA A 233 -27.48 15.15 -11.86
C ALA A 233 -27.81 16.38 -12.74
N PRO A 234 -27.07 17.50 -12.59
CA PRO A 234 -27.31 18.72 -13.37
C PRO A 234 -27.23 18.53 -14.88
N GLN A 235 -26.47 17.54 -15.34
CA GLN A 235 -26.33 17.16 -16.75
C GLN A 235 -27.66 16.76 -17.41
N ILE A 236 -28.65 16.34 -16.62
CA ILE A 236 -30.01 15.97 -17.07
C ILE A 236 -31.09 16.89 -16.49
N GLY A 237 -30.70 18.04 -15.92
CA GLY A 237 -31.62 19.03 -15.34
C GLY A 237 -32.12 18.70 -13.94
N GLU A 238 -31.56 17.68 -13.27
CA GLU A 238 -31.95 17.29 -11.91
C GLU A 238 -31.00 17.90 -10.88
N ASN A 239 -31.36 19.10 -10.39
CA ASN A 239 -30.54 19.90 -9.48
C ASN A 239 -30.96 19.82 -8.00
N THR A 240 -32.01 19.05 -7.68
CA THR A 240 -32.54 18.96 -6.31
C THR A 240 -32.06 17.66 -5.65
N PRO A 241 -31.16 17.74 -4.65
CA PRO A 241 -30.67 16.56 -3.96
C PRO A 241 -31.78 15.77 -3.26
N PHE A 242 -31.61 14.46 -3.15
CA PHE A 242 -32.52 13.54 -2.43
C PHE A 242 -33.94 13.47 -2.95
N LYS A 243 -34.19 13.95 -4.18
CA LYS A 243 -35.55 14.05 -4.73
C LYS A 243 -36.26 12.69 -4.78
N PRO A 244 -35.72 11.60 -5.37
CA PRO A 244 -36.39 10.30 -5.34
C PRO A 244 -36.57 9.75 -3.92
N TYR A 245 -35.51 9.78 -3.10
CA TYR A 245 -35.53 9.29 -1.72
C TYR A 245 -36.60 9.96 -0.86
N THR A 246 -36.65 11.30 -0.84
CA THR A 246 -37.58 12.07 0.00
C THR A 246 -39.05 11.93 -0.42
N HIS A 247 -39.33 11.53 -1.67
CA HIS A 247 -40.68 11.23 -2.12
C HIS A 247 -41.11 9.80 -1.79
N ARG A 248 -40.16 8.85 -1.64
CA ARG A 248 -40.45 7.43 -1.44
C ARG A 248 -40.39 7.01 0.03
N TYR A 249 -39.43 7.50 0.80
CA TYR A 249 -39.15 7.02 2.16
C TYR A 249 -39.36 8.13 3.18
N HIS A 250 -40.60 8.26 3.65
CA HIS A 250 -40.94 9.20 4.71
C HIS A 250 -40.45 8.72 6.08
N VAL A 251 -40.03 9.67 6.92
CA VAL A 251 -39.53 9.43 8.29
C VAL A 251 -40.22 10.36 9.31
N PRO A 252 -40.22 10.04 10.63
CA PRO A 252 -40.97 10.79 11.64
C PRO A 252 -40.25 12.06 12.13
N TYR A 253 -39.53 12.77 11.25
CA TYR A 253 -38.61 13.86 11.63
C TYR A 253 -39.26 15.03 12.39
N LYS A 254 -40.52 15.34 12.08
CA LYS A 254 -41.29 16.40 12.76
C LYS A 254 -41.51 16.10 14.24
N THR A 255 -41.68 14.83 14.60
CA THR A 255 -41.89 14.41 16.01
C THR A 255 -40.60 14.55 16.84
N ALA A 256 -39.45 14.53 16.18
CA ALA A 256 -38.13 14.85 16.75
C ALA A 256 -37.81 16.35 16.74
N GLN A 257 -38.74 17.21 16.30
CA GLN A 257 -38.53 18.66 16.11
C GLN A 257 -37.37 18.96 15.14
N SER A 258 -37.12 18.06 14.18
CA SER A 258 -36.21 18.32 13.07
C SER A 258 -36.92 19.10 11.97
N THR A 259 -36.16 19.90 11.23
CA THR A 259 -36.63 20.66 10.06
C THR A 259 -36.50 19.89 8.75
N SER A 260 -35.83 18.73 8.74
CA SER A 260 -35.52 17.95 7.54
C SER A 260 -35.77 16.46 7.76
N PRO A 261 -36.23 15.71 6.74
CA PRO A 261 -36.32 14.25 6.81
C PRO A 261 -34.96 13.54 6.82
N LEU A 262 -33.85 14.25 6.60
CA LEU A 262 -32.52 13.63 6.48
C LEU A 262 -31.83 13.42 7.84
N TRP A 263 -32.27 14.11 8.90
CA TRP A 263 -31.78 13.91 10.26
C TRP A 263 -32.94 13.94 11.25
N TYR A 264 -33.03 12.94 12.11
CA TYR A 264 -34.14 12.78 13.05
C TYR A 264 -33.76 11.81 14.16
N SER A 265 -34.65 11.63 15.13
CA SER A 265 -34.46 10.67 16.21
C SER A 265 -35.76 9.93 16.52
N ILE A 266 -35.62 8.72 17.07
CA ILE A 266 -36.73 7.92 17.58
C ILE A 266 -36.30 7.19 18.86
N LYS A 267 -37.28 6.83 19.67
CA LYS A 267 -37.11 5.87 20.76
C LYS A 267 -37.84 4.58 20.40
N ARG A 268 -37.20 3.45 20.65
CA ARG A 268 -37.78 2.13 20.44
C ARG A 268 -37.26 1.16 21.48
N ALA A 269 -38.16 0.54 22.25
CA ALA A 269 -37.79 -0.29 23.39
C ALA A 269 -36.83 0.44 24.35
N SER A 270 -35.63 -0.09 24.61
CA SER A 270 -34.62 0.53 25.47
C SER A 270 -33.61 1.42 24.73
N THR A 271 -33.87 1.74 23.46
CA THR A 271 -32.91 2.41 22.57
C THR A 271 -33.37 3.79 22.13
N TYR A 272 -32.46 4.76 22.24
CA TYR A 272 -32.54 6.08 21.62
C TYR A 272 -31.69 6.07 20.35
N ILE A 273 -32.32 6.28 19.20
CA ILE A 273 -31.67 6.23 17.89
C ILE A 273 -31.65 7.65 17.33
N ILE A 274 -30.46 8.13 16.97
CA ILE A 274 -30.25 9.40 16.27
C ILE A 274 -29.77 9.07 14.85
N VAL A 275 -30.45 9.58 13.84
CA VAL A 275 -30.05 9.47 12.43
C VAL A 275 -29.53 10.82 11.97
N LEU A 276 -28.32 10.84 11.40
CA LEU A 276 -27.66 12.01 10.85
C LEU A 276 -27.49 11.87 9.34
N SER A 277 -27.29 13.00 8.67
CA SER A 277 -27.05 13.08 7.23
C SER A 277 -25.63 13.56 6.95
N SER A 278 -24.80 12.65 6.43
CA SER A 278 -23.41 12.91 6.03
C SER A 278 -23.30 13.91 4.87
N TYR A 279 -24.37 14.08 4.09
CA TYR A 279 -24.37 14.89 2.86
C TYR A 279 -25.29 16.12 2.95
N SER A 280 -25.73 16.47 4.15
CA SER A 280 -26.36 17.76 4.45
C SER A 280 -25.40 18.65 5.23
N ALA A 281 -25.66 19.96 5.25
CA ALA A 281 -24.82 20.87 6.02
C ALA A 281 -24.84 20.51 7.52
N TYR A 282 -23.66 20.36 8.12
CA TYR A 282 -23.46 20.07 9.55
C TYR A 282 -22.44 21.01 10.22
N GLY A 283 -22.00 22.06 9.51
CA GLY A 283 -21.17 23.12 10.08
C GLY A 283 -21.87 23.82 11.25
N LYS A 284 -21.09 24.53 12.07
CA LYS A 284 -21.64 25.29 13.21
C LYS A 284 -22.76 26.22 12.73
N TYR A 285 -23.85 26.29 13.50
CA TYR A 285 -25.07 27.07 13.22
C TYR A 285 -25.96 26.56 12.07
N THR A 286 -25.62 25.44 11.43
CA THR A 286 -26.53 24.81 10.47
C THR A 286 -27.72 24.15 11.17
N PRO A 287 -28.87 23.96 10.48
CA PRO A 287 -30.04 23.33 11.08
C PRO A 287 -29.78 21.94 11.70
N GLN A 288 -28.96 21.10 11.05
CA GLN A 288 -28.59 19.78 11.58
C GLN A 288 -27.74 19.90 12.84
N TYR A 289 -26.74 20.80 12.85
CA TYR A 289 -25.87 21.04 14.01
C TYR A 289 -26.68 21.50 15.23
N GLU A 290 -27.55 22.51 15.05
CA GLU A 290 -28.38 23.04 16.15
C GLU A 290 -29.40 22.03 16.64
N TRP A 291 -30.01 21.26 15.73
CA TRP A 291 -30.93 20.19 16.09
C TRP A 291 -30.22 19.13 16.93
N LEU A 292 -29.06 18.63 16.49
CA LEU A 292 -28.31 17.59 17.19
C LEU A 292 -27.87 18.04 18.60
N GLN A 293 -27.42 19.29 18.73
CA GLN A 293 -27.06 19.87 20.02
C GLN A 293 -28.24 19.87 21.01
N LYS A 294 -29.45 20.20 20.51
CA LYS A 294 -30.68 20.17 21.31
C LYS A 294 -31.14 18.73 21.56
N GLU A 295 -30.88 17.83 20.63
CA GLU A 295 -31.35 16.45 20.69
C GLU A 295 -30.60 15.63 21.74
N PHE A 296 -29.28 15.80 21.86
CA PHE A 296 -28.50 15.16 22.92
C PHE A 296 -29.02 15.50 24.33
N LYS A 297 -29.49 16.74 24.54
CA LYS A 297 -30.08 17.15 25.83
C LYS A 297 -31.40 16.46 26.14
N LYS A 298 -32.08 15.86 25.16
CA LYS A 298 -33.34 15.13 25.33
C LYS A 298 -33.12 13.65 25.63
N VAL A 299 -31.88 13.16 25.54
CA VAL A 299 -31.55 11.76 25.84
C VAL A 299 -31.63 11.52 27.34
N LYS A 300 -32.50 10.59 27.73
CA LYS A 300 -32.69 10.15 29.12
C LYS A 300 -32.24 8.70 29.25
N ARG A 301 -31.05 8.47 29.82
CA ARG A 301 -30.41 7.14 29.86
C ARG A 301 -31.06 6.19 30.88
N ASP A 302 -31.85 6.71 31.80
CA ASP A 302 -32.72 5.98 32.72
C ASP A 302 -33.98 5.41 32.02
N GLU A 303 -34.41 6.02 30.90
CA GLU A 303 -35.52 5.57 30.07
C GLU A 303 -35.03 4.70 28.90
N THR A 304 -34.05 5.21 28.15
CA THR A 304 -33.42 4.56 27.00
C THR A 304 -31.90 4.50 27.20
N PRO A 305 -31.39 3.47 27.89
CA PRO A 305 -29.97 3.36 28.23
C PRO A 305 -29.09 3.23 27.00
N TRP A 306 -29.57 2.62 25.91
CA TRP A 306 -28.80 2.45 24.68
C TRP A 306 -28.93 3.68 23.79
N LEU A 307 -27.82 4.36 23.53
CA LEU A 307 -27.75 5.49 22.61
C LEU A 307 -26.98 5.07 21.35
N ILE A 308 -27.70 4.96 20.23
CA ILE A 308 -27.16 4.56 18.92
C ILE A 308 -27.25 5.76 17.98
N VAL A 309 -26.17 6.03 17.25
CA VAL A 309 -26.16 7.01 16.16
C VAL A 309 -25.98 6.28 14.83
N MET A 310 -26.73 6.69 13.82
CA MET A 310 -26.63 6.22 12.45
C MET A 310 -26.24 7.37 11.55
N LEU A 311 -25.26 7.15 10.68
CA LEU A 311 -24.78 8.09 9.68
C LEU A 311 -24.11 7.29 8.56
N HIS A 312 -24.13 7.75 7.31
CA HIS A 312 -23.67 6.92 6.20
C HIS A 312 -22.14 6.80 6.14
N THR A 313 -21.40 7.92 6.07
CA THR A 313 -19.93 7.96 5.92
C THR A 313 -19.19 7.71 7.24
N PRO A 314 -18.48 6.58 7.43
CA PRO A 314 -17.81 6.28 8.70
C PRO A 314 -16.68 7.26 9.03
N TRP A 315 -16.53 7.57 10.32
CA TRP A 315 -15.47 8.45 10.83
C TRP A 315 -14.16 7.71 11.08
N TYR A 316 -14.25 6.45 11.49
CA TYR A 316 -13.10 5.55 11.62
C TYR A 316 -13.25 4.47 10.56
N ASN A 317 -12.39 4.55 9.55
CA ASN A 317 -12.35 3.64 8.42
C ASN A 317 -10.88 3.33 8.13
N SER A 318 -10.51 2.06 8.15
CA SER A 318 -9.16 1.61 7.83
C SER A 318 -9.08 0.89 6.47
N TYR A 319 -10.12 0.99 5.63
CA TYR A 319 -10.05 0.67 4.21
C TYR A 319 -9.49 1.85 3.41
N ASN A 320 -8.82 1.57 2.30
CA ASN A 320 -8.35 2.62 1.38
C ASN A 320 -9.52 3.29 0.65
N TYR A 321 -10.59 2.54 0.39
CA TYR A 321 -11.82 3.07 -0.19
C TYR A 321 -12.43 4.10 0.78
N HIS A 322 -12.71 5.30 0.27
CA HIS A 322 -13.22 6.46 1.03
C HIS A 322 -12.47 6.74 2.34
N TYR A 323 -11.15 6.49 2.36
CA TYR A 323 -10.31 6.76 3.53
C TYR A 323 -10.37 8.24 3.91
N MET A 324 -10.60 8.52 5.20
CA MET A 324 -10.71 9.87 5.78
C MET A 324 -11.87 10.76 5.26
N GLU A 325 -12.83 10.24 4.48
CA GLU A 325 -13.96 11.05 3.99
C GLU A 325 -14.83 11.61 5.15
N GLY A 326 -14.99 10.83 6.23
CA GLY A 326 -15.77 11.23 7.41
C GLY A 326 -15.09 12.25 8.34
N GLU A 327 -13.85 12.67 8.09
CA GLU A 327 -13.07 13.52 9.00
C GLU A 327 -13.74 14.86 9.30
N SER A 328 -14.36 15.48 8.29
CA SER A 328 -15.03 16.77 8.43
C SER A 328 -16.18 16.72 9.44
N MET A 329 -17.00 15.66 9.41
CA MET A 329 -18.08 15.46 10.38
C MET A 329 -17.54 15.00 11.75
N ARG A 330 -16.48 14.17 11.77
CA ARG A 330 -15.81 13.73 13.01
C ARG A 330 -15.33 14.93 13.82
N VAL A 331 -14.63 15.88 13.19
CA VAL A 331 -14.16 17.11 13.83
C VAL A 331 -15.31 17.92 14.45
N MET A 332 -16.48 17.93 13.83
CA MET A 332 -17.64 18.67 14.32
C MET A 332 -18.34 18.00 15.50
N PHE A 333 -18.46 16.67 15.52
CA PHE A 333 -19.40 15.98 16.42
C PHE A 333 -18.78 14.94 17.35
N GLU A 334 -17.57 14.45 17.11
CA GLU A 334 -16.96 13.37 17.92
C GLU A 334 -16.88 13.75 19.41
N SER A 335 -16.54 15.00 19.72
CA SER A 335 -16.50 15.49 21.09
C SER A 335 -17.85 15.37 21.81
N TRP A 336 -18.96 15.61 21.10
CA TRP A 336 -20.30 15.47 21.66
C TRP A 336 -20.69 14.01 21.88
N PHE A 337 -20.23 13.11 21.02
CA PHE A 337 -20.54 11.68 21.14
C PHE A 337 -19.87 11.09 22.39
N ILE A 338 -18.64 11.54 22.67
CA ILE A 338 -17.91 11.17 23.88
C ILE A 338 -18.56 11.79 25.13
N GLN A 339 -18.93 13.07 25.08
CA GLN A 339 -19.60 13.76 26.19
C GLN A 339 -20.93 13.09 26.56
N ASN A 340 -21.71 12.65 25.56
CA ASN A 340 -22.99 11.98 25.75
C ASN A 340 -22.87 10.45 25.87
N LYS A 341 -21.63 9.93 25.87
CA LYS A 341 -21.31 8.50 26.03
C LYS A 341 -22.13 7.62 25.07
N VAL A 342 -22.14 7.96 23.78
CA VAL A 342 -22.79 7.16 22.72
C VAL A 342 -22.27 5.71 22.81
N ASP A 343 -23.16 4.73 22.69
CA ASP A 343 -22.76 3.32 22.81
C ASP A 343 -22.19 2.80 21.49
N LEU A 344 -22.87 3.08 20.38
CA LEU A 344 -22.56 2.62 19.02
C LEU A 344 -22.79 3.73 17.98
N VAL A 345 -21.92 3.78 16.97
CA VAL A 345 -22.12 4.50 15.72
C VAL A 345 -22.15 3.49 14.59
N LEU A 346 -23.22 3.48 13.80
CA LEU A 346 -23.42 2.57 12.68
C LEU A 346 -23.32 3.34 11.36
N SER A 347 -22.51 2.83 10.44
CA SER A 347 -22.23 3.45 9.14
C SER A 347 -22.17 2.43 8.00
N GLY A 348 -22.47 2.90 6.80
CA GLY A 348 -22.41 2.12 5.56
C GLY A 348 -21.19 2.53 4.74
N HIS A 349 -21.41 2.87 3.46
CA HIS A 349 -20.53 3.57 2.53
C HIS A 349 -19.29 2.79 2.06
N ILE A 350 -18.60 2.13 2.98
CA ILE A 350 -17.49 1.25 2.67
C ILE A 350 -18.07 -0.14 2.45
N HIS A 351 -17.79 -0.71 1.28
CA HIS A 351 -18.38 -1.98 0.86
C HIS A 351 -17.70 -3.18 1.49
N ALA A 352 -17.60 -3.18 2.81
CA ALA A 352 -16.96 -4.17 3.64
C ALA A 352 -17.38 -4.00 5.11
N TYR A 353 -16.89 -4.90 5.96
CA TYR A 353 -17.16 -4.86 7.39
C TYR A 353 -15.96 -4.32 8.19
N GLU A 354 -16.21 -3.42 9.14
CA GLU A 354 -15.23 -2.99 10.14
C GLU A 354 -15.86 -2.75 11.50
N ARG A 355 -15.13 -3.06 12.56
CA ARG A 355 -15.44 -2.71 13.94
C ARG A 355 -14.24 -2.08 14.61
N SER A 356 -14.42 -0.89 15.16
CA SER A 356 -13.38 -0.19 15.92
C SER A 356 -13.28 -0.68 17.38
N GLU A 357 -12.17 -0.37 18.01
CA GLU A 357 -12.07 -0.22 19.46
C GLU A 357 -12.82 1.05 19.92
N ARG A 358 -12.99 1.24 21.24
CA ARG A 358 -13.47 2.52 21.78
C ARG A 358 -12.33 3.53 21.78
N VAL A 359 -12.31 4.41 20.79
CA VAL A 359 -11.26 5.41 20.59
C VAL A 359 -11.82 6.82 20.41
N SER A 360 -11.02 7.82 20.75
CA SER A 360 -11.29 9.22 20.46
C SER A 360 -10.08 9.95 19.89
N ASN A 361 -10.33 10.94 19.03
CA ASN A 361 -9.30 11.82 18.49
C ASN A 361 -9.73 13.30 18.57
N VAL A 362 -10.10 13.73 19.78
CA VAL A 362 -10.66 15.07 20.07
C VAL A 362 -9.69 16.01 20.81
N ARG A 363 -8.46 15.56 21.06
CA ARG A 363 -7.46 16.34 21.81
C ARG A 363 -6.71 17.34 20.95
N TYR A 364 -6.81 17.23 19.62
CA TYR A 364 -6.10 18.08 18.69
C TYR A 364 -6.54 19.54 18.79
N ASN A 365 -5.58 20.47 18.94
CA ASN A 365 -5.84 21.92 18.97
C ASN A 365 -4.93 22.72 18.01
N ILE A 366 -4.46 22.08 16.93
CA ILE A 366 -3.42 22.58 16.02
C ILE A 366 -2.02 22.59 16.65
N THR A 367 -1.81 23.32 17.75
CA THR A 367 -0.47 23.57 18.30
C THR A 367 0.10 22.41 19.11
N ASN A 368 -0.75 21.62 19.76
CA ASN A 368 -0.34 20.51 20.61
C ASN A 368 0.02 19.23 19.83
N ARG A 369 -0.30 19.17 18.53
CA ARG A 369 -0.07 18.02 17.64
C ARG A 369 -0.63 16.69 18.17
N LEU A 370 -1.61 16.71 19.09
CA LEU A 370 -2.24 15.52 19.66
C LEU A 370 -3.35 15.00 18.71
N CYS A 371 -2.95 14.47 17.55
CA CYS A 371 -3.84 14.04 16.46
C CYS A 371 -3.93 12.53 16.25
N SER A 372 -3.36 11.72 17.15
CA SER A 372 -3.47 10.26 17.12
C SER A 372 -4.69 9.78 17.93
N PRO A 373 -5.53 8.87 17.39
CA PRO A 373 -6.61 8.25 18.15
C PRO A 373 -6.07 7.53 19.39
N VAL A 374 -6.72 7.76 20.53
CA VAL A 374 -6.38 7.13 21.81
C VAL A 374 -7.55 6.32 22.33
N ARG A 375 -7.29 5.24 23.04
CA ARG A 375 -8.34 4.46 23.73
C ARG A 375 -9.08 5.36 24.71
N ASP A 376 -10.41 5.38 24.59
CA ASP A 376 -11.29 6.19 25.41
C ASP A 376 -12.55 5.40 25.76
N ILE A 377 -12.69 5.04 27.03
CA ILE A 377 -13.81 4.25 27.52
C ILE A 377 -15.17 4.94 27.33
N ASN A 378 -15.18 6.27 27.18
CA ASN A 378 -16.38 7.08 26.96
C ASN A 378 -16.76 7.19 25.48
N ALA A 379 -15.87 6.84 24.56
CA ALA A 379 -16.16 6.85 23.14
C ALA A 379 -17.08 5.69 22.72
N PRO A 380 -17.87 5.85 21.65
CA PRO A 380 -18.63 4.76 21.07
C PRO A 380 -17.72 3.72 20.41
N ILE A 381 -18.32 2.58 20.07
CA ILE A 381 -17.75 1.66 19.07
C ILE A 381 -18.27 2.11 17.71
N TYR A 382 -17.38 2.30 16.74
CA TYR A 382 -17.73 2.61 15.36
C TYR A 382 -17.80 1.31 14.57
N ILE A 383 -18.91 1.10 13.86
CA ILE A 383 -19.15 -0.08 13.04
C ILE A 383 -19.47 0.36 11.62
N THR A 384 -18.72 -0.18 10.67
CA THR A 384 -18.95 -0.05 9.24
C THR A 384 -19.58 -1.36 8.74
N ILE A 385 -20.75 -1.26 8.13
CA ILE A 385 -21.62 -2.35 7.68
C ILE A 385 -22.25 -2.01 6.31
N GLY A 386 -21.41 -1.50 5.39
CA GLY A 386 -21.79 -1.17 4.01
C GLY A 386 -21.65 -2.37 3.07
N ASP A 387 -21.63 -3.57 3.60
CA ASP A 387 -21.38 -4.82 2.90
C ASP A 387 -22.67 -5.52 2.43
N GLY A 388 -23.71 -4.75 2.13
CA GLY A 388 -25.03 -5.27 1.77
C GLY A 388 -25.09 -6.06 0.45
N GLY A 389 -24.16 -5.82 -0.48
CA GLY A 389 -24.10 -6.54 -1.75
C GLY A 389 -24.30 -5.68 -2.99
N ASN A 390 -24.13 -4.36 -2.92
CA ASN A 390 -24.37 -3.46 -4.04
C ASN A 390 -23.56 -3.77 -5.31
N ILE A 391 -23.94 -3.09 -6.41
CA ILE A 391 -23.41 -3.27 -7.76
C ILE A 391 -21.93 -2.87 -7.91
N GLU A 392 -21.39 -2.04 -7.03
CA GLU A 392 -19.99 -1.59 -7.13
C GLU A 392 -18.99 -2.66 -6.67
N GLY A 393 -19.46 -3.60 -5.85
CA GLY A 393 -18.65 -4.71 -5.33
C GLY A 393 -17.96 -4.39 -4.00
N LEU A 394 -17.14 -5.33 -3.51
CA LEU A 394 -16.45 -5.24 -2.22
C LEU A 394 -15.26 -4.28 -2.23
N ALA A 395 -15.09 -3.54 -1.12
CA ALA A 395 -13.88 -2.81 -0.81
C ALA A 395 -12.87 -3.76 -0.13
N ASN A 396 -11.88 -4.26 -0.87
CA ASN A 396 -10.96 -5.30 -0.41
C ASN A 396 -9.53 -4.81 -0.10
N GLU A 397 -9.28 -3.51 -0.24
CA GLU A 397 -7.98 -2.90 0.04
C GLU A 397 -8.01 -2.20 1.41
N PHE A 398 -7.13 -2.64 2.29
CA PHE A 398 -6.96 -2.11 3.64
C PHE A 398 -5.76 -1.15 3.72
N THR A 399 -5.80 -0.23 4.67
CA THR A 399 -4.61 0.48 5.15
C THR A 399 -3.75 -0.51 5.95
N GLU A 400 -2.44 -0.55 5.68
CA GLU A 400 -1.53 -1.49 6.36
C GLU A 400 -0.32 -0.79 7.03
N PRO A 401 0.12 -1.24 8.22
CA PRO A 401 -0.52 -2.25 9.07
C PRO A 401 -1.89 -1.81 9.59
N GLN A 402 -2.72 -2.78 10.02
CA GLN A 402 -3.99 -2.51 10.70
C GLN A 402 -3.79 -1.49 11.84
N PRO A 403 -4.48 -0.33 11.80
CA PRO A 403 -4.34 0.66 12.84
C PRO A 403 -4.92 0.15 14.15
N SER A 404 -4.32 0.56 15.27
CA SER A 404 -4.69 0.09 16.62
C SER A 404 -6.12 0.47 17.06
N TYR A 405 -6.77 1.41 16.36
CA TYR A 405 -8.18 1.72 16.57
C TYR A 405 -9.13 0.71 15.91
N SER A 406 -8.67 -0.06 14.92
CA SER A 406 -9.49 -1.06 14.23
C SER A 406 -9.38 -2.37 15.01
N ALA A 407 -10.49 -2.87 15.54
CA ALA A 407 -10.52 -4.12 16.31
C ALA A 407 -10.71 -5.34 15.41
N PHE A 408 -11.58 -5.23 14.40
CA PHE A 408 -11.82 -6.27 13.40
C PHE A 408 -12.15 -5.64 12.05
N ARG A 409 -11.66 -6.23 10.96
CA ARG A 409 -12.03 -5.83 9.59
C ARG A 409 -11.98 -7.02 8.63
N GLU A 410 -12.98 -7.12 7.74
CA GLU A 410 -13.09 -8.16 6.70
C GLU A 410 -13.86 -7.66 5.47
N ALA A 411 -13.33 -7.97 4.27
CA ALA A 411 -13.99 -7.69 3.00
C ALA A 411 -14.86 -8.88 2.55
N SER A 412 -16.06 -8.99 3.12
CA SER A 412 -17.10 -9.94 2.74
C SER A 412 -18.46 -9.26 2.76
N PHE A 413 -19.41 -9.73 1.94
CA PHE A 413 -20.81 -9.32 2.03
C PHE A 413 -21.50 -9.98 3.22
N GLY A 414 -22.46 -9.28 3.81
CA GLY A 414 -23.13 -9.74 5.01
C GLY A 414 -24.13 -8.74 5.59
N HIS A 415 -24.65 -9.11 6.76
CA HIS A 415 -25.51 -8.28 7.59
C HIS A 415 -25.16 -8.50 9.07
N ALA A 416 -25.70 -7.66 9.95
CA ALA A 416 -25.51 -7.83 11.39
C ALA A 416 -26.83 -7.89 12.17
N ILE A 417 -26.75 -8.48 13.35
CA ILE A 417 -27.83 -8.54 14.33
C ILE A 417 -27.32 -7.92 15.65
N LEU A 418 -28.14 -7.03 16.22
CA LEU A 418 -27.92 -6.44 17.53
C LEU A 418 -29.05 -6.85 18.48
N GLU A 419 -28.76 -7.78 19.39
CA GLU A 419 -29.67 -8.27 20.41
C GLU A 419 -29.47 -7.50 21.72
N ILE A 420 -30.30 -6.49 21.98
CA ILE A 420 -30.31 -5.80 23.27
C ILE A 420 -31.00 -6.69 24.30
N LYS A 421 -30.28 -7.03 25.37
CA LYS A 421 -30.78 -7.93 26.42
C LYS A 421 -31.43 -7.16 27.57
N ASN A 422 -30.81 -6.08 28.01
CA ASN A 422 -31.28 -5.22 29.11
C ASN A 422 -30.50 -3.90 29.10
N ARG A 423 -30.61 -3.08 30.16
CA ARG A 423 -29.92 -1.79 30.25
C ARG A 423 -28.39 -1.84 30.20
N THR A 424 -27.77 -3.00 30.43
CA THR A 424 -26.31 -3.17 30.57
C THR A 424 -25.66 -3.95 29.45
N HIS A 425 -26.34 -4.93 28.87
CA HIS A 425 -25.76 -5.84 27.89
C HIS A 425 -26.54 -5.85 26.57
N ALA A 426 -25.80 -5.73 25.47
CA ALA A 426 -26.27 -6.03 24.12
C ALA A 426 -25.27 -6.95 23.44
N TYR A 427 -25.76 -7.88 22.62
CA TYR A 427 -24.92 -8.81 21.88
C TYR A 427 -24.99 -8.49 20.39
N TYR A 428 -23.85 -8.18 19.80
CA TYR A 428 -23.69 -7.87 18.39
C TYR A 428 -23.06 -9.06 17.68
N THR A 429 -23.60 -9.43 16.53
CA THR A 429 -23.05 -10.49 15.66
C THR A 429 -23.10 -10.05 14.21
N TRP A 430 -22.00 -10.20 13.49
CA TRP A 430 -21.94 -10.02 12.04
C TRP A 430 -21.91 -11.37 11.34
N HIS A 431 -22.71 -11.48 10.27
CA HIS A 431 -23.05 -12.70 9.56
C HIS A 431 -22.72 -12.51 8.08
N ARG A 432 -21.72 -13.25 7.60
CA ARG A 432 -21.28 -13.18 6.21
C ARG A 432 -22.06 -14.12 5.31
N ASN A 433 -22.28 -13.73 4.06
CA ASN A 433 -23.11 -14.47 3.11
C ASN A 433 -22.61 -15.89 2.78
N HIS A 434 -21.31 -16.16 2.92
CA HIS A 434 -20.71 -17.46 2.55
C HIS A 434 -20.90 -18.53 3.61
N ASP A 435 -21.25 -18.15 4.83
CA ASP A 435 -21.50 -19.11 5.89
C ASP A 435 -22.97 -19.50 5.91
N ASN A 436 -23.28 -20.51 6.71
CA ASN A 436 -24.67 -20.81 7.01
C ASN A 436 -25.24 -19.73 7.93
N GLU A 437 -26.54 -19.47 7.81
CA GLU A 437 -27.34 -18.48 8.55
C GLU A 437 -27.03 -18.32 10.05
N PRO A 438 -26.84 -19.38 10.86
CA PRO A 438 -26.56 -19.21 12.28
C PRO A 438 -25.11 -18.83 12.62
N VAL A 439 -24.20 -18.79 11.64
CA VAL A 439 -22.76 -18.63 11.86
C VAL A 439 -22.38 -17.14 11.90
N SER A 440 -21.95 -16.68 13.07
CA SER A 440 -21.38 -15.34 13.25
C SER A 440 -19.88 -15.35 12.97
N ALA A 441 -19.42 -14.55 12.02
CA ALA A 441 -18.00 -14.38 11.68
C ALA A 441 -17.26 -13.44 12.64
N ASP A 442 -17.94 -12.41 13.14
CA ASP A 442 -17.50 -11.58 14.27
C ASP A 442 -18.64 -11.42 15.28
N SER A 443 -18.28 -11.31 16.56
CA SER A 443 -19.27 -11.07 17.61
C SER A 443 -18.69 -10.30 18.78
N LEU A 444 -19.53 -9.50 19.44
CA LEU A 444 -19.12 -8.68 20.56
C LEU A 444 -20.25 -8.52 21.58
N TRP A 445 -19.94 -8.76 22.86
CA TRP A 445 -20.74 -8.24 23.96
C TRP A 445 -20.44 -6.77 24.19
N ILE A 446 -21.46 -5.94 24.01
CA ILE A 446 -21.38 -4.51 24.22
C ILE A 446 -21.93 -4.23 25.62
N TYR A 447 -21.12 -3.54 26.42
CA TYR A 447 -21.52 -3.08 27.74
C TYR A 447 -21.91 -1.60 27.70
N ASN A 448 -23.10 -1.30 28.19
CA ASN A 448 -23.67 0.05 28.19
C ASN A 448 -22.77 1.05 28.92
N ARG A 449 -22.53 2.22 28.30
CA ARG A 449 -21.62 3.24 28.85
C ARG A 449 -22.15 3.94 30.11
N TYR A 450 -23.47 4.07 30.23
CA TYR A 450 -24.09 4.80 31.34
C TYR A 450 -24.19 3.94 32.60
N CYS A 451 -24.65 2.69 32.49
CA CYS A 451 -24.90 1.84 33.65
C CYS A 451 -23.63 1.32 34.35
N LEU A 452 -22.50 1.18 33.64
CA LEU A 452 -21.23 0.77 34.26
C LEU A 452 -20.71 1.79 35.29
N TYR A 453 -20.98 3.08 35.11
CA TYR A 453 -20.55 4.13 36.04
C TYR A 453 -21.49 4.30 37.24
N ALA A 454 -22.80 4.11 37.06
CA ALA A 454 -23.78 4.19 38.15
C ALA A 454 -23.55 3.12 39.23
N SER A 455 -23.06 1.93 38.86
CA SER A 455 -22.75 0.85 39.82
C SER A 455 -21.52 1.13 40.70
N LYS A 456 -20.58 1.99 40.26
CA LYS A 456 -19.40 2.37 41.05
C LYS A 456 -19.67 3.46 42.08
N GLN A 457 -20.78 4.19 41.99
CA GLN A 457 -21.16 5.23 42.97
C GLN A 457 -21.99 4.71 44.15
N HIS A 458 -22.48 3.46 44.11
CA HIS A 458 -23.30 2.88 45.19
C HIS A 458 -22.61 1.80 46.05
N PHE A 459 -21.31 1.55 45.87
CA PHE A 459 -20.52 0.80 46.86
C PHE A 459 -19.77 1.75 47.80
N HIS A 460 -20.50 2.32 48.75
CA HIS A 460 -19.94 2.67 50.06
C HIS A 460 -20.10 1.45 50.96
N PHE A 461 -19.03 0.68 51.13
CA PHE A 461 -18.90 -0.19 52.31
C PHE A 461 -17.51 0.02 52.95
N PRO A 462 -17.44 -0.03 54.28
CA PRO A 462 -16.49 0.71 55.09
C PRO A 462 -15.14 0.00 55.18
N TRP A 463 -14.08 0.80 55.21
CA TRP A 463 -12.77 0.39 55.69
C TRP A 463 -12.87 -0.03 57.16
N ARG A 464 -13.04 -1.34 57.42
CA ARG A 464 -12.53 -2.07 58.60
C ARG A 464 -13.04 -3.52 58.60
N THR A 465 -12.13 -4.44 58.91
CA THR A 465 -12.37 -5.88 59.19
C THR A 465 -12.73 -6.67 57.93
N VAL A 466 -11.97 -7.66 57.47
CA VAL A 466 -11.57 -8.86 58.21
C VAL A 466 -10.29 -9.43 57.59
N ASN A 467 -9.21 -9.37 58.36
CA ASN A 467 -8.23 -10.43 58.42
C ASN A 467 -8.95 -11.64 59.05
N ARG A 468 -9.18 -12.73 58.32
CA ARG A 468 -9.35 -14.11 58.83
C ARG A 468 -9.98 -14.99 57.76
N LEU A 469 -9.18 -15.87 57.17
CA LEU A 469 -9.41 -17.32 57.09
C LEU A 469 -8.40 -17.95 56.12
N ILE A 470 -7.13 -18.06 56.55
CA ILE A 470 -6.30 -19.24 56.27
C ILE A 470 -5.49 -19.48 57.54
N GLN A 471 -5.92 -20.43 58.37
CA GLN A 471 -5.04 -21.09 59.33
C GLN A 471 -4.43 -22.32 58.64
N PRO A 472 -3.11 -22.51 58.72
CA PRO A 472 -2.50 -23.83 58.67
C PRO A 472 -2.36 -24.37 60.10
N THR A 473 -2.82 -25.60 60.29
CA THR A 473 -2.49 -26.46 61.43
C THR A 473 -0.97 -26.62 61.54
N GLY A 474 -0.42 -26.46 62.74
CA GLY A 474 1.03 -26.52 62.97
C GLY A 474 1.61 -27.92 62.97
N ALA A 475 2.90 -28.02 62.64
CA ALA A 475 3.92 -28.66 63.49
C ALA A 475 5.32 -28.55 62.84
N ALA A 476 6.29 -28.14 63.67
CA ALA A 476 7.73 -28.46 63.66
C ALA A 476 8.61 -28.07 62.45
N GLY A 477 9.70 -27.35 62.72
CA GLY A 477 10.89 -27.36 61.86
C GLY A 477 11.63 -26.03 61.73
N GLN A 478 12.47 -25.75 62.72
CA GLN A 478 13.59 -24.80 62.71
C GLN A 478 14.27 -24.60 61.34
N ARG A 479 14.31 -23.35 60.83
CA ARG A 479 15.50 -22.78 60.14
C ARG A 479 15.32 -21.28 59.87
N GLU A 480 16.23 -20.48 60.40
CA GLU A 480 16.36 -19.05 60.14
C GLU A 480 16.52 -18.79 58.63
N SER A 481 15.67 -17.92 58.07
CA SER A 481 15.82 -17.41 56.71
C SER A 481 15.80 -15.89 56.75
N ASN A 482 16.94 -15.30 56.40
CA ASN A 482 17.19 -13.87 56.28
C ASN A 482 16.15 -13.18 55.37
N TYR A 483 15.39 -12.25 55.95
CA TYR A 483 14.57 -11.31 55.17
C TYR A 483 15.48 -10.28 54.48
N MET A 484 15.40 -10.18 53.15
CA MET A 484 16.04 -9.13 52.35
C MET A 484 15.58 -7.76 52.85
N ARG A 485 16.52 -6.86 53.16
CA ARG A 485 16.17 -5.53 53.68
C ARG A 485 15.65 -4.68 52.53
N LYS A 486 14.75 -3.71 52.80
CA LYS A 486 14.19 -2.78 51.78
C LYS A 486 15.27 -2.09 50.93
N ARG A 487 16.49 -1.94 51.45
CA ARG A 487 17.67 -1.44 50.75
C ARG A 487 18.12 -2.36 49.61
N ASP A 488 18.10 -3.67 49.82
CA ASP A 488 18.59 -4.66 48.85
C ASP A 488 17.59 -4.77 47.67
N LEU A 489 16.30 -4.59 47.95
CA LEU A 489 15.25 -4.45 46.94
C LEU A 489 15.43 -3.18 46.09
N ALA A 490 15.80 -2.05 46.70
CA ALA A 490 16.04 -0.80 45.97
C ALA A 490 17.26 -0.91 45.03
N ILE A 491 18.35 -1.56 45.48
CA ILE A 491 19.54 -1.79 44.67
C ILE A 491 19.23 -2.75 43.51
N LEU A 492 18.44 -3.81 43.75
CA LEU A 492 17.97 -4.72 42.70
C LEU A 492 17.08 -4.02 41.66
N MET A 493 16.18 -3.14 42.09
CA MET A 493 15.33 -2.36 41.18
C MET A 493 16.14 -1.36 40.35
N LEU A 494 17.13 -0.69 40.95
CA LEU A 494 18.01 0.25 40.23
C LEU A 494 18.92 -0.48 39.24
N SER A 495 19.40 -1.67 39.59
CA SER A 495 20.17 -2.55 38.70
C SER A 495 19.31 -3.11 37.57
N ALA A 496 18.03 -3.44 37.83
CA ALA A 496 17.09 -3.86 36.80
C ALA A 496 16.75 -2.71 35.83
N PHE A 497 16.60 -1.47 36.33
CA PHE A 497 16.44 -0.27 35.50
C PHE A 497 17.68 0.03 34.66
N ALA A 498 18.88 -0.15 35.22
CA ALA A 498 20.16 -0.04 34.51
C ALA A 498 20.24 -0.99 33.31
N ILE A 499 19.93 -2.26 33.54
CA ILE A 499 19.94 -3.31 32.52
C ILE A 499 18.85 -3.05 31.47
N PHE A 500 17.65 -2.63 31.90
CA PHE A 500 16.55 -2.31 31.00
C PHE A 500 16.88 -1.15 30.06
N PHE A 501 17.42 -0.04 30.57
CA PHE A 501 17.84 1.10 29.73
C PHE A 501 19.03 0.75 28.84
N SER A 502 19.97 -0.07 29.32
CA SER A 502 21.10 -0.54 28.51
C SER A 502 20.69 -1.47 27.37
N LEU A 503 19.55 -2.16 27.48
CA LEU A 503 18.99 -3.01 26.42
C LEU A 503 18.08 -2.24 25.45
N GLN A 504 17.62 -1.03 25.82
CA GLN A 504 16.72 -0.21 24.99
C GLN A 504 17.43 0.79 24.08
N HIS A 505 18.67 1.18 24.39
CA HIS A 505 19.45 2.06 23.52
C HIS A 505 20.27 1.25 22.52
N GLU A 506 20.06 1.50 21.23
CA GLU A 506 20.87 0.93 20.16
C GLU A 506 22.33 1.41 20.32
N GLY A 507 23.27 0.48 20.45
CA GLY A 507 24.69 0.80 20.59
C GLY A 507 25.32 1.28 19.27
N HIS A 508 26.60 1.65 19.31
CA HIS A 508 27.35 2.02 18.11
C HIS A 508 27.60 0.79 17.21
N PHE A 509 27.62 1.00 15.89
CA PHE A 509 28.00 -0.04 14.92
C PHE A 509 29.30 0.34 14.23
N SER A 510 30.08 -0.67 13.84
CA SER A 510 31.30 -0.49 13.07
C SER A 510 31.45 -1.60 12.05
N PHE A 511 32.08 -1.32 10.92
CA PHE A 511 32.40 -2.33 9.92
C PHE A 511 33.79 -2.88 10.19
N ARG A 512 33.95 -4.19 10.07
CA ARG A 512 35.22 -4.87 10.26
C ARG A 512 35.58 -5.67 9.03
N GLU A 513 36.87 -5.71 8.72
CA GLU A 513 37.43 -6.52 7.65
C GLU A 513 37.07 -8.00 7.87
N ALA A 514 36.60 -8.68 6.82
CA ALA A 514 36.18 -10.08 6.91
C ALA A 514 36.95 -10.98 5.95
N TRP A 515 36.87 -10.69 4.64
CA TRP A 515 37.50 -11.53 3.62
C TRP A 515 37.97 -10.73 2.41
N MET A 516 38.93 -11.27 1.66
CA MET A 516 39.42 -10.72 0.40
C MET A 516 39.63 -11.82 -0.64
N HIS A 517 39.53 -11.48 -1.92
CA HIS A 517 39.90 -12.32 -3.04
C HIS A 517 40.69 -11.48 -4.05
N LEU A 518 42.00 -11.75 -4.13
CA LEU A 518 42.90 -11.04 -5.03
C LEU A 518 42.82 -11.62 -6.44
N THR A 519 42.84 -10.74 -7.43
CA THR A 519 42.84 -11.08 -8.86
C THR A 519 44.05 -10.47 -9.54
N ASP A 520 44.54 -11.09 -10.61
CA ASP A 520 45.64 -10.54 -11.39
C ASP A 520 45.29 -9.13 -11.91
N GLU A 521 46.23 -8.19 -11.79
CA GLU A 521 46.03 -6.82 -12.26
C GLU A 521 45.77 -6.81 -13.77
N TYR A 522 44.56 -6.44 -14.15
CA TYR A 522 44.20 -6.24 -15.54
C TYR A 522 43.93 -4.75 -15.80
N PRO A 523 44.75 -4.08 -16.63
CA PRO A 523 44.56 -2.66 -16.91
C PRO A 523 43.27 -2.45 -17.71
N ILE A 524 42.27 -1.82 -17.08
CA ILE A 524 41.04 -1.39 -17.75
C ILE A 524 41.38 -0.17 -18.61
N LYS A 525 41.61 -0.39 -19.90
CA LYS A 525 41.94 0.70 -20.85
C LYS A 525 40.69 1.46 -21.32
N TYR A 526 39.55 0.78 -21.38
CA TYR A 526 38.28 1.30 -21.89
C TYR A 526 37.09 0.87 -21.02
N GLU A 527 36.03 1.68 -21.01
CA GLU A 527 34.78 1.41 -20.27
C GLU A 527 34.16 0.04 -20.64
N GLY A 528 34.24 -0.36 -21.92
CA GLY A 528 33.74 -1.64 -22.40
C GLY A 528 34.52 -2.87 -21.90
N ASP A 529 35.71 -2.69 -21.31
CA ASP A 529 36.54 -3.76 -20.78
C ASP A 529 36.28 -4.09 -19.31
N ARG A 530 35.51 -3.24 -18.62
CA ARG A 530 35.13 -3.46 -17.22
C ARG A 530 34.25 -4.71 -17.08
N LEU A 531 34.49 -5.51 -16.05
CA LEU A 531 33.69 -6.68 -15.70
C LEU A 531 32.38 -6.28 -14.99
N PRO A 532 31.35 -7.13 -14.96
CA PRO A 532 30.16 -6.88 -14.17
C PRO A 532 30.45 -6.92 -12.66
N PRO A 533 29.68 -6.18 -11.82
CA PRO A 533 29.84 -6.20 -10.37
C PRO A 533 29.54 -7.60 -9.79
N PRO A 534 30.18 -7.99 -8.66
CA PRO A 534 29.85 -9.22 -7.95
C PRO A 534 28.37 -9.30 -7.53
N ILE A 535 27.84 -10.52 -7.50
CA ILE A 535 26.46 -10.79 -7.06
C ILE A 535 26.50 -11.60 -5.77
N VAL A 536 25.71 -11.20 -4.77
CA VAL A 536 25.49 -11.97 -3.55
C VAL A 536 24.16 -12.71 -3.67
N ALA A 537 24.19 -14.05 -3.70
CA ALA A 537 22.99 -14.86 -3.85
C ALA A 537 23.16 -16.22 -3.18
N ASP A 538 22.07 -16.77 -2.65
CA ASP A 538 21.99 -18.18 -2.25
C ASP A 538 21.62 -19.00 -3.50
N LEU A 539 22.62 -19.50 -4.21
CA LEU A 539 22.43 -20.24 -5.47
C LEU A 539 21.85 -21.63 -5.20
N ASN A 540 22.37 -22.31 -4.18
CA ASN A 540 22.09 -23.72 -3.89
C ASN A 540 20.85 -23.91 -2.99
N GLY A 541 20.35 -22.84 -2.38
CA GLY A 541 19.19 -22.79 -1.51
C GLY A 541 19.43 -23.34 -0.09
N ASP A 542 20.69 -23.39 0.37
CA ASP A 542 21.08 -23.89 1.69
C ASP A 542 20.95 -22.83 2.81
N GLY A 543 20.58 -21.60 2.43
CA GLY A 543 20.41 -20.47 3.34
C GLY A 543 21.70 -19.69 3.60
N LYS A 544 22.84 -20.04 3.02
CA LYS A 544 24.06 -19.24 3.03
C LYS A 544 24.21 -18.55 1.68
N LYS A 545 24.53 -17.24 1.71
CA LYS A 545 24.76 -16.51 0.46
C LYS A 545 26.19 -16.72 0.00
N GLU A 546 26.35 -16.98 -1.29
CA GLU A 546 27.65 -17.00 -1.96
C GLU A 546 27.89 -15.71 -2.74
N VAL A 547 29.16 -15.40 -2.99
CA VAL A 547 29.56 -14.21 -3.77
C VAL A 547 30.07 -14.67 -5.14
N LEU A 548 29.38 -14.30 -6.21
CA LEU A 548 29.76 -14.63 -7.58
C LEU A 548 30.63 -13.51 -8.16
N VAL A 549 31.80 -13.86 -8.69
CA VAL A 549 32.76 -12.91 -9.27
C VAL A 549 33.11 -13.33 -10.70
N ALA A 550 33.08 -12.36 -11.61
CA ALA A 550 33.53 -12.54 -12.99
C ALA A 550 35.02 -12.22 -13.14
N THR A 551 35.70 -12.85 -14.09
CA THR A 551 37.13 -12.62 -14.37
C THR A 551 37.41 -12.30 -15.83
N HIS A 552 38.56 -11.67 -16.07
CA HIS A 552 39.01 -11.27 -17.41
C HIS A 552 39.37 -12.46 -18.31
N ASP A 553 39.69 -13.63 -17.75
CA ASP A 553 39.92 -14.90 -18.48
C ASP A 553 38.62 -15.63 -18.86
N ALA A 554 37.48 -14.93 -18.83
CA ALA A 554 36.16 -15.42 -19.19
C ALA A 554 35.70 -16.60 -18.30
N LYS A 555 35.86 -16.46 -16.98
CA LYS A 555 35.28 -17.37 -15.98
C LYS A 555 34.34 -16.65 -15.02
N ILE A 556 33.49 -17.45 -14.37
CA ILE A 556 32.73 -17.05 -13.19
C ILE A 556 33.17 -17.94 -12.04
N MET A 557 33.52 -17.31 -10.91
CA MET A 557 33.88 -17.98 -9.66
C MET A 557 32.80 -17.76 -8.60
N VAL A 558 32.54 -18.79 -7.80
CA VAL A 558 31.65 -18.71 -6.63
C VAL A 558 32.52 -18.76 -5.38
N LEU A 559 32.47 -17.69 -4.59
CA LEU A 559 33.26 -17.50 -3.38
C LEU A 559 32.39 -17.75 -2.14
N GLU A 560 32.98 -18.40 -1.14
CA GLU A 560 32.37 -18.60 0.17
C GLU A 560 32.89 -17.55 1.17
N PRO A 561 32.03 -16.64 1.66
CA PRO A 561 32.43 -15.63 2.64
C PRO A 561 32.48 -16.24 4.06
N HIS A 562 33.55 -16.95 4.42
CA HIS A 562 33.71 -17.53 5.76
C HIS A 562 34.35 -16.54 6.77
N SER A 563 33.66 -16.25 7.89
CA SER A 563 34.18 -15.44 9.01
C SER A 563 34.78 -16.31 10.13
N ARG A 564 35.96 -16.91 9.92
CA ARG A 564 36.69 -17.56 11.03
C ARG A 564 37.58 -16.54 11.74
N ARG A 565 36.96 -15.77 12.65
CA ARG A 565 37.52 -14.73 13.56
C ARG A 565 37.64 -13.33 12.94
N VAL A 566 36.76 -12.44 13.39
CA VAL A 566 36.69 -11.01 13.00
C VAL A 566 37.76 -10.13 13.69
N ASP A 567 38.71 -10.76 14.40
CA ASP A 567 39.75 -10.06 15.17
C ASP A 567 41.16 -10.13 14.51
N GLU A 568 41.31 -10.78 13.35
CA GLU A 568 42.61 -11.02 12.67
C GLU A 568 42.71 -10.37 11.24
N GLY A 569 41.90 -9.37 10.92
CA GLY A 569 41.92 -8.66 9.62
C GLY A 569 41.33 -9.47 8.45
N PHE A 570 41.61 -9.06 7.20
CA PHE A 570 41.11 -9.76 6.01
C PHE A 570 41.64 -11.20 5.86
N SER A 571 40.74 -12.15 5.60
CA SER A 571 41.06 -13.55 5.28
C SER A 571 40.84 -13.89 3.79
N ASN A 572 41.65 -14.77 3.20
CA ASN A 572 41.44 -15.16 1.79
C ASN A 572 40.14 -15.96 1.61
N ALA A 573 39.26 -15.50 0.72
CA ALA A 573 38.00 -16.16 0.41
C ALA A 573 38.23 -17.49 -0.31
N ARG A 574 37.45 -18.51 0.04
CA ARG A 574 37.54 -19.84 -0.56
C ARG A 574 36.71 -19.89 -1.85
N VAL A 575 37.33 -20.31 -2.95
CA VAL A 575 36.62 -20.60 -4.21
C VAL A 575 35.93 -21.97 -4.08
N LEU A 576 34.59 -22.00 -4.20
CA LEU A 576 33.80 -23.22 -4.15
C LEU A 576 33.75 -23.93 -5.50
N THR A 577 33.54 -23.16 -6.56
CA THR A 577 33.44 -23.66 -7.94
C THR A 577 33.80 -22.56 -8.92
N GLU A 578 34.29 -22.95 -10.10
CA GLU A 578 34.54 -22.06 -11.23
C GLU A 578 33.94 -22.66 -12.51
N VAL A 579 33.48 -21.79 -13.41
CA VAL A 579 33.01 -22.19 -14.75
C VAL A 579 33.64 -21.32 -15.81
N SER A 580 34.07 -21.92 -16.92
CA SER A 580 34.54 -21.19 -18.09
C SER A 580 33.38 -20.87 -19.03
N LEU A 581 33.37 -19.64 -19.55
CA LEU A 581 32.45 -19.18 -20.58
C LEU A 581 32.96 -19.51 -22.00
N LEU A 582 34.10 -20.18 -22.11
CA LEU A 582 34.67 -20.60 -23.40
C LEU A 582 33.96 -21.86 -23.94
N PRO A 583 33.81 -22.00 -25.26
CA PRO A 583 33.36 -23.25 -25.87
C PRO A 583 34.35 -24.41 -25.61
N ASP A 584 33.84 -25.64 -25.47
CA ASP A 584 34.61 -26.86 -25.13
C ASP A 584 35.80 -27.20 -26.06
N LYS A 585 35.99 -26.47 -27.17
CA LYS A 585 37.05 -26.69 -28.19
C LYS A 585 37.80 -25.42 -28.63
N VAL A 586 37.56 -24.27 -28.02
CA VAL A 586 38.13 -22.97 -28.44
C VAL A 586 38.87 -22.32 -27.28
N ARG A 587 40.18 -22.06 -27.45
CA ARG A 587 41.03 -21.40 -26.44
C ARG A 587 41.10 -19.87 -26.57
N VAL A 588 40.40 -19.29 -27.53
CA VAL A 588 40.40 -17.85 -27.80
C VAL A 588 39.25 -17.20 -27.03
N SER A 589 39.58 -16.19 -26.20
CA SER A 589 38.63 -15.46 -25.35
C SER A 589 37.87 -14.33 -26.04
N SER A 590 38.18 -14.02 -27.31
CA SER A 590 37.50 -12.95 -28.06
C SER A 590 35.99 -13.20 -28.11
N GLY A 591 35.21 -12.19 -27.72
CA GLY A 591 33.74 -12.25 -27.64
C GLY A 591 33.14 -13.04 -26.46
N ARG A 592 33.96 -13.64 -25.57
CA ARG A 592 33.48 -14.48 -24.45
C ARG A 592 33.62 -13.84 -23.06
N ARG A 593 34.17 -12.62 -22.98
CA ARG A 593 34.24 -11.85 -21.73
C ARG A 593 32.84 -11.56 -21.19
N PRO A 594 32.56 -11.76 -19.89
CA PRO A 594 31.27 -11.41 -19.30
C PRO A 594 31.09 -9.88 -19.24
N VAL A 595 29.89 -9.42 -19.57
CA VAL A 595 29.52 -7.99 -19.55
C VAL A 595 28.38 -7.71 -18.58
N ALA A 596 27.44 -8.65 -18.44
CA ALA A 596 26.36 -8.59 -17.46
C ALA A 596 26.10 -9.98 -16.88
N MET A 597 25.71 -10.01 -15.61
CA MET A 597 25.26 -11.21 -14.93
C MET A 597 24.10 -10.88 -13.99
N ALA A 598 23.20 -11.84 -13.79
CA ALA A 598 22.10 -11.74 -12.84
C ALA A 598 21.71 -13.13 -12.33
N THR A 599 21.20 -13.20 -11.09
CA THR A 599 20.64 -14.43 -10.51
C THR A 599 19.14 -14.30 -10.28
N GLY A 600 18.43 -15.43 -10.28
CA GLY A 600 17.00 -15.43 -9.96
C GLY A 600 16.38 -16.82 -9.98
N ILE A 601 15.09 -16.89 -9.65
CA ILE A 601 14.35 -18.16 -9.51
C ILE A 601 13.49 -18.40 -10.75
N ILE A 602 13.69 -19.52 -11.44
CA ILE A 602 12.87 -19.95 -12.59
C ILE A 602 11.87 -21.08 -12.27
N TYR A 603 12.00 -21.72 -11.10
CA TYR A 603 11.15 -22.84 -10.70
C TYR A 603 9.98 -22.38 -9.83
N ARG A 604 8.77 -22.78 -10.23
CA ARG A 604 7.51 -22.35 -9.60
C ARG A 604 7.19 -23.06 -8.28
N HIS A 605 7.63 -24.32 -8.15
CA HIS A 605 7.44 -25.15 -6.95
C HIS A 605 8.66 -26.06 -6.78
N PRO A 606 9.49 -25.87 -5.75
CA PRO A 606 10.43 -26.91 -5.34
C PRO A 606 9.61 -28.16 -5.01
N ARG A 607 10.08 -29.36 -5.38
CA ARG A 607 9.43 -30.58 -4.90
C ARG A 607 9.45 -30.56 -3.37
N HIS A 608 8.42 -31.13 -2.73
CA HIS A 608 8.26 -31.04 -1.28
C HIS A 608 9.54 -31.45 -0.52
N GLY A 609 10.19 -30.50 0.15
CA GLY A 609 11.45 -30.73 0.89
C GLY A 609 12.75 -30.45 0.10
N GLN A 610 12.68 -29.92 -1.12
CA GLN A 610 13.87 -29.45 -1.85
C GLN A 610 14.13 -27.96 -1.59
N PRO A 611 15.40 -27.55 -1.44
CA PRO A 611 15.78 -26.14 -1.33
C PRO A 611 15.43 -25.36 -2.60
N VAL A 612 15.15 -24.06 -2.46
CA VAL A 612 14.83 -23.17 -3.59
C VAL A 612 16.14 -22.75 -4.25
N THR A 613 16.50 -23.36 -5.36
CA THR A 613 17.74 -23.05 -6.09
C THR A 613 17.54 -21.88 -7.04
N GLN A 614 18.56 -21.05 -7.22
CA GLN A 614 18.59 -19.98 -8.22
C GLN A 614 19.34 -20.43 -9.49
N VAL A 615 19.15 -19.69 -10.58
CA VAL A 615 19.94 -19.80 -11.82
C VAL A 615 20.75 -18.54 -12.03
N LEU A 616 21.89 -18.68 -12.69
CA LEU A 616 22.77 -17.59 -13.10
C LEU A 616 22.63 -17.38 -14.61
N VAL A 617 22.33 -16.16 -15.05
CA VAL A 617 22.37 -15.78 -16.46
C VAL A 617 23.54 -14.84 -16.69
N VAL A 618 24.35 -15.13 -17.71
CA VAL A 618 25.53 -14.34 -18.10
C VAL A 618 25.41 -13.94 -19.56
N VAL A 619 25.70 -12.67 -19.86
CA VAL A 619 25.81 -12.17 -21.23
C VAL A 619 27.26 -11.79 -21.51
N THR A 620 27.78 -12.27 -22.64
CA THR A 620 29.16 -12.01 -23.06
C THR A 620 29.29 -10.85 -24.04
N SER A 621 30.51 -10.35 -24.24
CA SER A 621 30.82 -9.27 -25.18
C SER A 621 30.41 -9.60 -26.62
N GLY A 622 30.42 -10.87 -27.01
CA GLY A 622 29.95 -11.40 -28.29
C GLY A 622 28.46 -11.77 -28.34
N TRP A 623 27.62 -11.24 -27.43
CA TRP A 623 26.17 -11.47 -27.41
C TRP A 623 25.74 -12.95 -27.26
N SER A 624 26.57 -13.75 -26.59
CA SER A 624 26.17 -15.07 -26.14
C SER A 624 25.49 -14.96 -24.78
N ILE A 625 24.23 -15.39 -24.70
CA ILE A 625 23.44 -15.46 -23.48
C ILE A 625 23.51 -16.90 -22.98
N MET A 626 24.03 -17.08 -21.77
CA MET A 626 24.16 -18.39 -21.13
C MET A 626 23.35 -18.42 -19.84
N CYS A 627 22.65 -19.52 -19.61
CA CYS A 627 21.98 -19.79 -18.35
C CYS A 627 22.61 -21.01 -17.68
N PHE A 628 22.95 -20.89 -16.41
CA PHE A 628 23.59 -21.91 -15.59
C PHE A 628 22.68 -22.27 -14.41
N ASP A 629 22.70 -23.54 -14.00
CA ASP A 629 22.07 -23.96 -12.75
C ASP A 629 22.95 -23.63 -11.51
N HIS A 630 22.45 -23.98 -10.33
CA HIS A 630 23.14 -23.76 -9.05
C HIS A 630 24.51 -24.45 -8.92
N ASN A 631 24.82 -25.45 -9.75
CA ASN A 631 26.13 -26.09 -9.79
C ASN A 631 27.02 -25.52 -10.91
N LEU A 632 26.64 -24.36 -11.46
CA LEU A 632 27.25 -23.75 -12.65
C LEU A 632 27.25 -24.67 -13.88
N LYS A 633 26.29 -25.60 -13.99
CA LYS A 633 26.12 -26.39 -15.20
C LYS A 633 25.28 -25.61 -16.20
N LYS A 634 25.81 -25.43 -17.42
CA LYS A 634 25.12 -24.73 -18.51
C LYS A 634 23.82 -25.46 -18.88
N LEU A 635 22.68 -24.76 -18.73
CA LEU A 635 21.35 -25.23 -19.10
C LEU A 635 21.08 -25.01 -20.58
N TRP A 636 21.38 -23.81 -21.08
CA TRP A 636 21.23 -23.44 -22.48
C TRP A 636 22.14 -22.26 -22.82
N GLU A 637 22.41 -22.09 -24.11
CA GLU A 637 23.17 -20.99 -24.68
C GLU A 637 22.50 -20.53 -25.97
N THR A 638 22.30 -19.22 -26.10
CA THR A 638 21.74 -18.59 -27.31
C THR A 638 22.69 -17.50 -27.76
N ASN A 639 23.12 -17.54 -29.03
CA ASN A 639 23.98 -16.51 -29.61
C ASN A 639 23.13 -15.54 -30.45
N LEU A 640 23.19 -14.24 -30.13
CA LEU A 640 22.47 -13.19 -30.84
C LEU A 640 23.40 -12.35 -31.74
N GLN A 641 24.65 -12.75 -31.95
CA GLN A 641 25.64 -11.98 -32.71
C GLN A 641 25.21 -11.63 -34.14
N GLU A 642 24.41 -12.48 -34.80
CA GLU A 642 23.90 -12.23 -36.16
C GLU A 642 22.92 -11.05 -36.25
N ASP A 643 22.29 -10.67 -35.12
CA ASP A 643 21.36 -9.54 -35.07
C ASP A 643 22.08 -8.18 -35.04
N PHE A 644 23.40 -8.20 -34.81
CA PHE A 644 24.19 -7.03 -34.48
C PHE A 644 25.37 -6.84 -35.45
N PRO A 645 25.73 -5.59 -35.79
CA PRO A 645 26.88 -5.31 -36.64
C PRO A 645 28.19 -5.85 -36.03
N HIS A 646 29.04 -6.45 -36.87
CA HIS A 646 30.42 -6.74 -36.50
C HIS A 646 31.14 -5.42 -36.12
N ASN A 647 31.86 -5.42 -34.99
CA ASN A 647 32.59 -4.27 -34.39
C ASN A 647 31.75 -3.27 -33.58
N ALA A 648 30.58 -3.67 -33.09
CA ALA A 648 29.82 -2.87 -32.14
C ALA A 648 29.92 -3.47 -30.72
N HIS A 649 30.02 -2.60 -29.71
CA HIS A 649 30.18 -2.97 -28.30
C HIS A 649 28.95 -2.58 -27.48
N HIS A 650 28.78 -3.21 -26.30
CA HIS A 650 27.66 -2.96 -25.39
C HIS A 650 27.81 -1.60 -24.71
N ARG A 651 26.82 -0.72 -24.90
CA ARG A 651 26.73 0.55 -24.18
C ARG A 651 25.84 0.43 -22.95
N GLU A 652 24.73 -0.29 -23.09
CA GLU A 652 23.78 -0.55 -22.00
C GLU A 652 23.38 -2.02 -22.07
N ILE A 653 23.23 -2.66 -20.91
CA ILE A 653 22.78 -4.05 -20.83
C ILE A 653 22.12 -4.33 -19.49
N ALA A 654 21.03 -5.08 -19.51
CA ALA A 654 20.32 -5.47 -18.30
C ALA A 654 19.62 -6.83 -18.45
N ILE A 655 19.49 -7.54 -17.33
CA ILE A 655 18.93 -8.89 -17.25
C ILE A 655 17.88 -8.91 -16.14
N SER A 656 16.69 -9.45 -16.44
CA SER A 656 15.64 -9.71 -15.45
C SER A 656 15.26 -11.19 -15.45
N ILE A 657 15.25 -11.82 -14.29
CA ILE A 657 14.94 -13.24 -14.10
C ILE A 657 13.78 -13.36 -13.14
N SER A 658 12.71 -14.05 -13.54
CA SER A 658 11.54 -14.25 -12.70
C SER A 658 10.95 -15.66 -12.80
N ASN A 659 10.15 -16.02 -11.80
CA ASN A 659 9.43 -17.29 -11.75
C ASN A 659 8.11 -17.26 -12.55
N TYR A 660 7.78 -16.12 -13.17
CA TYR A 660 6.61 -15.95 -14.02
C TYR A 660 6.79 -16.66 -15.37
N THR A 661 5.68 -17.02 -16.00
CA THR A 661 5.68 -17.74 -17.28
C THR A 661 4.76 -17.04 -18.28
N LEU A 662 5.17 -16.92 -19.54
CA LEU A 662 4.36 -16.32 -20.60
C LEU A 662 3.50 -17.33 -21.37
N LYS A 663 3.93 -18.60 -21.44
CA LYS A 663 3.18 -19.70 -22.06
C LYS A 663 3.00 -20.86 -21.08
N HIS A 664 1.88 -21.56 -21.21
CA HIS A 664 1.65 -22.80 -20.48
C HIS A 664 2.70 -23.84 -20.89
N GLY A 665 3.39 -24.41 -19.91
CA GLY A 665 4.49 -25.37 -20.12
C GLY A 665 5.89 -24.80 -19.86
N ASP A 666 6.02 -23.47 -19.72
CA ASP A 666 7.30 -22.83 -19.43
C ASP A 666 7.68 -22.94 -17.95
N SER A 667 8.96 -22.73 -17.66
CA SER A 667 9.48 -22.62 -16.30
C SER A 667 10.33 -21.35 -16.22
N GLY A 668 9.77 -20.31 -15.59
CA GLY A 668 10.38 -19.00 -15.46
C GLY A 668 10.47 -18.21 -16.76
N LEU A 669 10.93 -16.97 -16.62
CA LEU A 669 11.09 -15.99 -17.69
C LEU A 669 12.43 -15.27 -17.48
N VAL A 670 13.23 -15.20 -18.54
CA VAL A 670 14.49 -14.45 -18.59
C VAL A 670 14.33 -13.38 -19.66
N ILE A 671 14.48 -12.11 -19.29
CA ILE A 671 14.45 -10.97 -20.21
C ILE A 671 15.84 -10.37 -20.25
N VAL A 672 16.40 -10.24 -21.44
CA VAL A 672 17.69 -9.57 -21.69
C VAL A 672 17.43 -8.39 -22.60
N GLY A 673 17.97 -7.24 -22.24
CA GLY A 673 17.93 -6.06 -23.10
C GLY A 673 19.28 -5.39 -23.18
N GLY A 674 19.55 -4.72 -24.29
CA GLY A 674 20.78 -3.95 -24.42
C GLY A 674 20.83 -3.05 -25.65
N ARG A 675 21.74 -2.09 -25.60
CA ARG A 675 22.02 -1.10 -26.64
C ARG A 675 23.49 -1.13 -27.02
N MET A 676 23.77 -0.83 -28.29
CA MET A 676 25.11 -0.90 -28.85
C MET A 676 25.64 0.44 -29.33
N GLU A 677 26.97 0.54 -29.40
CA GLU A 677 27.67 1.65 -30.02
C GLU A 677 28.79 1.14 -30.94
N MET A 678 28.98 1.79 -32.10
CA MET A 678 30.05 1.43 -33.04
C MET A 678 31.40 1.89 -32.51
N GLN A 679 32.38 1.00 -32.52
CA GLN A 679 33.75 1.36 -32.15
C GLN A 679 34.40 2.16 -33.29
N PRO A 680 35.05 3.32 -33.01
CA PRO A 680 35.77 4.06 -34.05
C PRO A 680 36.89 3.19 -34.64
N ARG A 681 37.05 3.19 -35.98
CA ARG A 681 37.98 2.32 -36.75
C ARG A 681 39.46 2.40 -36.37
N ILE A 682 39.86 3.29 -35.47
CA ILE A 682 41.24 3.47 -35.03
C ILE A 682 41.70 2.31 -34.09
N PHE A 683 40.78 1.45 -33.65
CA PHE A 683 40.98 0.54 -32.51
C PHE A 683 40.71 -0.95 -32.80
N MET A 684 41.23 -1.53 -33.89
CA MET A 684 41.21 -3.00 -34.08
C MET A 684 42.57 -3.63 -33.73
N ASP A 685 42.54 -4.75 -33.00
CA ASP A 685 43.68 -5.63 -32.77
C ASP A 685 44.05 -6.32 -34.10
N PRO A 686 45.32 -6.27 -34.56
CA PRO A 686 45.76 -6.86 -35.83
C PRO A 686 45.36 -8.33 -36.02
N PHE A 687 45.17 -9.09 -34.93
CA PHE A 687 44.77 -10.51 -35.01
C PHE A 687 43.28 -10.71 -35.35
N GLU A 688 42.39 -9.75 -35.08
CA GLU A 688 40.99 -9.82 -35.48
C GLU A 688 40.78 -9.50 -36.97
N GLU A 689 41.70 -8.75 -37.59
CA GLU A 689 41.66 -8.42 -39.02
C GLU A 689 41.87 -9.65 -39.92
N PHE A 690 42.78 -10.55 -39.54
CA PHE A 690 43.06 -11.77 -40.32
C PHE A 690 41.90 -12.77 -40.34
N GLY A 691 41.16 -12.92 -39.24
CA GLY A 691 39.99 -13.83 -39.16
C GLY A 691 38.79 -13.35 -39.96
N ILE A 692 38.67 -12.04 -40.21
CA ILE A 692 37.61 -11.42 -41.01
C ILE A 692 37.86 -11.62 -42.51
N GLY A 693 39.13 -11.71 -42.93
CA GLY A 693 39.54 -11.98 -44.31
C GLY A 693 39.12 -13.37 -44.80
N GLU A 694 39.32 -14.42 -43.97
CA GLU A 694 38.95 -15.80 -44.33
C GLU A 694 37.42 -16.00 -44.39
N LYS A 695 36.66 -15.42 -43.45
CA LYS A 695 35.19 -15.55 -43.44
C LYS A 695 34.51 -14.85 -44.61
N LYS A 696 35.04 -13.71 -45.07
CA LYS A 696 34.51 -13.00 -46.26
C LYS A 696 34.75 -13.78 -47.55
N ALA A 697 35.87 -14.51 -47.67
CA ALA A 697 36.14 -15.35 -48.83
C ALA A 697 35.21 -16.57 -48.91
N GLU A 698 34.86 -17.15 -47.76
CA GLU A 698 33.94 -18.30 -47.68
C GLU A 698 32.47 -17.89 -47.94
N GLN A 699 32.08 -16.69 -47.52
CA GLN A 699 30.73 -16.15 -47.74
C GLN A 699 30.53 -15.72 -49.22
N HIS A 700 31.57 -15.22 -49.89
CA HIS A 700 31.51 -14.93 -51.33
C HIS A 700 31.39 -16.18 -52.21
N ARG A 701 31.82 -17.37 -51.76
CA ARG A 701 31.58 -18.63 -52.47
C ARG A 701 30.14 -19.14 -52.35
N ARG A 702 29.42 -18.80 -51.27
CA ARG A 702 28.03 -19.25 -51.05
C ARG A 702 26.99 -18.33 -51.70
N SER A 703 27.31 -17.06 -51.94
CA SER A 703 26.36 -16.06 -52.49
C SER A 703 26.25 -16.02 -54.02
N ALA A 704 26.88 -16.96 -54.75
CA ALA A 704 26.83 -16.99 -56.22
C ALA A 704 25.63 -17.76 -56.80
N THR A 705 24.81 -18.43 -55.98
CA THR A 705 23.73 -19.32 -56.45
C THR A 705 22.30 -18.89 -56.08
N GLU A 706 22.09 -17.82 -55.32
CA GLU A 706 20.74 -17.32 -55.04
C GLU A 706 20.72 -15.80 -55.22
N LYS A 707 20.37 -15.38 -56.43
CA LYS A 707 20.10 -14.00 -56.78
C LYS A 707 18.67 -13.92 -57.28
N GLU A 708 17.74 -13.73 -56.34
CA GLU A 708 16.49 -12.97 -56.50
C GLU A 708 15.70 -13.05 -55.18
N THR A 709 15.21 -11.89 -54.71
CA THR A 709 14.39 -11.64 -53.50
C THR A 709 15.12 -11.51 -52.14
N SER A 710 15.51 -10.28 -51.77
CA SER A 710 15.54 -9.81 -50.37
C SER A 710 15.91 -8.32 -50.29
N GLU A 711 14.97 -7.44 -50.66
CA GLU A 711 14.92 -6.10 -50.05
C GLU A 711 14.13 -6.24 -48.73
N ASN A 712 14.71 -5.75 -47.62
CA ASN A 712 14.29 -5.82 -46.21
C ASN A 712 14.57 -7.11 -45.43
N SER A 713 15.68 -7.17 -44.69
CA SER A 713 15.86 -8.17 -43.62
C SER A 713 16.67 -7.67 -42.41
N GLY A 714 15.98 -7.37 -41.31
CA GLY A 714 16.30 -7.88 -39.96
C GLY A 714 17.36 -7.22 -39.05
N ALA A 715 18.26 -6.34 -39.52
CA ALA A 715 19.38 -5.85 -38.68
C ALA A 715 18.98 -4.80 -37.62
N VAL A 716 19.46 -4.92 -36.37
CA VAL A 716 19.17 -3.99 -35.26
C VAL A 716 19.79 -2.60 -35.50
N HIS A 717 19.00 -1.54 -35.34
CA HIS A 717 19.48 -0.16 -35.42
C HIS A 717 20.26 0.21 -34.14
N LEU A 718 21.55 0.56 -34.29
CA LEU A 718 22.48 0.83 -33.17
C LEU A 718 21.99 1.87 -32.15
N ARG A 719 21.08 2.77 -32.55
CA ARG A 719 20.54 3.79 -31.64
C ARG A 719 19.45 3.29 -30.69
N HIS A 720 18.87 2.11 -30.90
CA HIS A 720 17.74 1.62 -30.10
C HIS A 720 18.12 0.49 -29.14
N PHE A 721 17.46 0.46 -27.98
CA PHE A 721 17.61 -0.60 -27.00
C PHE A 721 16.79 -1.83 -27.41
N ALA A 722 17.46 -2.95 -27.69
CA ALA A 722 16.82 -4.18 -28.14
C ALA A 722 16.40 -5.04 -26.94
N PHE A 723 15.29 -5.77 -27.06
CA PHE A 723 14.76 -6.64 -26.00
C PHE A 723 14.51 -8.06 -26.48
N TYR A 724 14.84 -9.03 -25.64
CA TYR A 724 14.67 -10.45 -25.89
C TYR A 724 14.10 -11.15 -24.66
N ALA A 725 12.99 -11.87 -24.82
CA ALA A 725 12.38 -12.66 -23.74
C ALA A 725 12.50 -14.16 -24.03
N PHE A 726 13.11 -14.90 -23.12
CA PHE A 726 13.36 -16.33 -23.21
C PHE A 726 12.59 -17.10 -22.13
N ALA A 727 12.15 -18.31 -22.45
CA ALA A 727 11.67 -19.25 -21.45
C ALA A 727 12.82 -19.69 -20.55
N GLY A 728 12.68 -19.49 -19.23
CA GLY A 728 13.82 -19.54 -18.30
C GLY A 728 14.61 -20.85 -18.31
N ARG A 729 13.92 -22.00 -18.37
CA ARG A 729 14.59 -23.32 -18.37
C ARG A 729 15.07 -23.79 -19.74
N SER A 730 14.36 -23.48 -20.82
CA SER A 730 14.66 -24.05 -22.15
C SER A 730 15.41 -23.12 -23.09
N GLY A 731 15.51 -21.83 -22.76
CA GLY A 731 16.13 -20.83 -23.62
C GLY A 731 15.33 -20.49 -24.88
N VAL A 732 14.09 -20.99 -25.00
CA VAL A 732 13.25 -20.75 -26.19
C VAL A 732 12.81 -19.29 -26.21
N LEU A 733 13.12 -18.58 -27.31
CA LEU A 733 12.69 -17.19 -27.53
C LEU A 733 11.14 -17.10 -27.60
N ARG A 734 10.56 -16.19 -26.83
CA ARG A 734 9.10 -15.93 -26.74
C ARG A 734 8.67 -14.73 -27.54
N TRP A 735 9.43 -13.65 -27.45
CA TRP A 735 9.30 -12.46 -28.28
C TRP A 735 10.64 -11.73 -28.29
N SER A 736 10.90 -10.97 -29.35
CA SER A 736 12.06 -10.10 -29.49
C SER A 736 11.65 -8.79 -30.16
N ARG A 737 12.24 -7.68 -29.73
CA ARG A 737 12.05 -6.36 -30.33
C ARG A 737 13.41 -5.82 -30.76
N LYS A 738 13.60 -5.74 -32.09
CA LYS A 738 14.87 -5.41 -32.74
C LYS A 738 14.87 -4.00 -33.34
N ASN A 739 13.79 -3.58 -34.00
CA ASN A 739 13.65 -2.27 -34.65
C ASN A 739 12.26 -1.68 -34.41
N GLU A 740 12.18 -0.37 -34.20
CA GLU A 740 10.95 0.41 -34.40
C GLU A 740 10.89 0.80 -35.89
N ASN A 741 9.80 0.47 -36.58
CA ASN A 741 9.57 1.00 -37.93
C ASN A 741 9.12 2.46 -37.77
N ILE A 742 9.88 3.44 -38.26
CA ILE A 742 9.43 4.66 -38.99
C ILE A 742 10.62 5.60 -39.22
N GLU A 743 10.62 6.22 -40.41
CA GLU A 743 11.46 7.33 -40.88
C GLU A 743 11.86 8.31 -39.78
N ALA A 744 13.13 8.25 -39.36
CA ALA A 744 13.73 9.29 -38.54
C ALA A 744 14.02 10.52 -39.41
N HIS A 745 13.12 11.51 -39.40
CA HIS A 745 13.54 12.87 -39.70
C HIS A 745 14.52 13.30 -38.60
N SER A 746 15.80 13.28 -38.97
CA SER A 746 16.90 13.87 -38.22
C SER A 746 16.69 15.37 -38.10
N SER A 747 16.38 15.86 -36.89
CA SER A 747 16.76 17.17 -36.33
C SER A 747 15.73 17.67 -35.32
N ASP A 748 15.63 17.08 -34.12
CA ASP A 748 14.98 17.77 -33.00
C ASP A 748 15.21 17.08 -31.64
N ALA A 749 16.49 16.88 -31.28
CA ALA A 749 16.87 16.62 -29.88
C ALA A 749 16.50 17.80 -28.93
N SER A 750 15.92 18.88 -29.48
CA SER A 750 15.48 20.11 -28.83
C SER A 750 13.96 20.20 -28.57
N GLN A 751 13.12 19.28 -29.07
CA GLN A 751 11.68 19.35 -28.83
C GLN A 751 11.22 18.34 -27.79
N LEU A 752 11.48 18.64 -26.51
CA LEU A 752 10.68 18.08 -25.43
C LEU A 752 9.23 18.50 -25.65
N THR A 753 8.37 17.55 -26.00
CA THR A 753 6.97 17.84 -26.33
C THR A 753 6.26 18.35 -25.07
N PRO A 754 5.71 19.57 -25.05
CA PRO A 754 5.05 20.10 -23.87
C PRO A 754 3.81 19.27 -23.53
N GLN A 755 3.76 18.69 -22.32
CA GLN A 755 2.62 17.89 -21.82
C GLN A 755 1.24 18.59 -21.86
N HIS A 756 1.19 19.88 -22.20
CA HIS A 756 0.00 20.74 -22.16
C HIS A 756 -0.29 21.51 -23.45
N ASN A 757 0.50 21.36 -24.52
CA ASN A 757 0.24 22.06 -25.77
C ASN A 757 -0.59 21.20 -26.73
N TYR A 758 -1.91 21.27 -26.57
CA TYR A 758 -2.91 20.48 -27.31
C TYR A 758 -2.80 20.59 -28.85
N ARG A 759 -2.11 21.62 -29.37
CA ARG A 759 -1.92 21.86 -30.81
C ARG A 759 -0.73 21.10 -31.41
N LEU A 760 0.33 20.85 -30.62
CA LEU A 760 1.51 20.08 -31.05
C LEU A 760 1.32 18.57 -30.86
N ASP A 761 0.42 18.16 -29.95
CA ASP A 761 0.04 16.77 -29.70
C ASP A 761 -0.63 16.09 -30.91
N VAL A 762 -1.18 16.86 -31.85
CA VAL A 762 -1.82 16.32 -33.06
C VAL A 762 -0.79 15.77 -34.04
N HIS A 763 0.41 16.38 -34.11
CA HIS A 763 1.49 15.87 -34.95
C HIS A 763 2.17 14.64 -34.34
N SER A 764 2.27 14.54 -33.01
CA SER A 764 2.80 13.35 -32.31
C SER A 764 1.81 12.17 -32.29
N LEU A 765 0.50 12.44 -32.37
CA LEU A 765 -0.54 11.41 -32.52
C LEU A 765 -0.46 10.67 -33.87
N ASN A 766 0.05 11.31 -34.92
CA ASN A 766 0.22 10.68 -36.24
C ASN A 766 1.47 9.79 -36.35
N ALA A 767 2.37 9.83 -35.36
CA ALA A 767 3.60 9.03 -35.32
C ALA A 767 3.53 7.81 -34.38
N ARG A 768 2.45 7.65 -33.59
CA ARG A 768 2.33 6.58 -32.58
C ARG A 768 1.81 5.27 -33.18
N HIS A 769 2.40 4.16 -32.77
CA HIS A 769 1.93 2.84 -33.19
C HIS A 769 0.63 2.43 -32.47
N PRO A 770 -0.22 1.58 -33.11
CA PRO A 770 -1.45 1.08 -32.47
C PRO A 770 -1.17 0.33 -31.16
N GLY A 771 -1.55 0.92 -30.02
CA GLY A 771 -1.42 0.32 -28.69
C GLY A 771 -0.48 1.06 -27.74
N GLU A 772 0.27 2.05 -28.22
CA GLU A 772 1.06 2.96 -27.39
C GLU A 772 0.16 4.05 -26.76
N PHE A 773 0.39 4.34 -25.49
CA PHE A 773 -0.36 5.33 -24.72
C PHE A 773 0.59 6.39 -24.16
N GLU A 774 0.06 7.58 -23.89
CA GLU A 774 0.82 8.60 -23.17
C GLU A 774 1.19 8.12 -21.77
N CYS A 775 2.47 8.27 -21.38
CA CYS A 775 2.95 7.98 -20.02
C CYS A 775 2.16 8.74 -18.95
N ARG A 776 1.58 9.89 -19.29
CA ARG A 776 0.67 10.65 -18.42
C ARG A 776 -0.55 9.83 -17.99
N GLN A 777 -1.04 8.93 -18.84
CA GLN A 777 -2.13 8.03 -18.47
C GLN A 777 -1.69 7.01 -17.42
N PHE A 778 -0.40 6.84 -17.17
CA PHE A 778 0.16 5.95 -16.15
C PHE A 778 0.91 6.72 -15.06
N ARG A 779 0.60 8.02 -14.86
CA ARG A 779 1.37 8.92 -13.97
C ARG A 779 1.75 8.30 -12.63
N GLU A 780 0.79 7.72 -11.92
CA GLU A 780 1.03 7.08 -10.61
C GLU A 780 1.93 5.84 -10.73
N SER A 781 1.76 5.03 -11.77
CA SER A 781 2.62 3.87 -12.03
C SER A 781 4.03 4.26 -12.45
N VAL A 782 4.19 5.38 -13.19
CA VAL A 782 5.50 5.93 -13.57
C VAL A 782 6.22 6.51 -12.35
N LEU A 783 5.52 7.20 -11.45
CA LEU A 783 6.12 7.66 -10.19
C LEU A 783 6.46 6.49 -9.25
N GLY A 784 5.69 5.41 -9.27
CA GLY A 784 5.94 4.23 -8.45
C GLY A 784 7.18 3.42 -8.82
N VAL A 785 7.82 3.72 -9.96
CA VAL A 785 9.11 3.13 -10.37
C VAL A 785 10.26 4.13 -10.26
N MET A 786 10.05 5.30 -9.65
CA MET A 786 11.10 6.28 -9.34
C MET A 786 11.77 5.95 -7.99
N PRO A 787 12.99 6.42 -7.71
CA PRO A 787 13.82 7.36 -8.48
C PRO A 787 14.48 6.74 -9.72
N HIS A 788 14.67 7.54 -10.76
CA HIS A 788 15.53 7.20 -11.89
C HIS A 788 16.77 8.10 -11.91
N HIS A 789 17.94 7.47 -12.02
CA HIS A 789 19.21 8.13 -12.28
C HIS A 789 20.00 7.22 -13.21
N TRP A 790 20.83 7.82 -14.05
CA TRP A 790 21.71 7.09 -14.96
C TRP A 790 22.98 7.89 -15.16
N ASP A 791 24.10 7.32 -14.70
CA ASP A 791 25.46 7.84 -14.93
C ASP A 791 26.29 6.81 -15.73
N ARG A 792 26.05 5.52 -15.46
CA ARG A 792 26.88 4.41 -15.97
C ARG A 792 26.04 3.25 -16.48
N ARG A 793 26.68 2.36 -17.24
CA ARG A 793 26.05 1.14 -17.78
C ARG A 793 25.44 0.24 -16.69
N GLU A 794 26.00 0.22 -15.49
CA GLU A 794 25.50 -0.59 -14.38
C GLU A 794 24.18 -0.07 -13.79
N ASP A 795 23.79 1.18 -14.10
CA ASP A 795 22.52 1.78 -13.65
C ASP A 795 21.34 1.36 -14.56
N THR A 796 21.61 0.66 -15.67
CA THR A 796 20.56 0.13 -16.54
C THR A 796 19.94 -1.12 -15.88
N VAL A 797 18.65 -1.04 -15.53
CA VAL A 797 17.92 -2.11 -14.81
C VAL A 797 16.58 -2.43 -15.48
N LEU A 798 16.18 -3.70 -15.41
CA LEU A 798 14.87 -4.20 -15.86
C LEU A 798 14.03 -4.66 -14.66
N GLU A 799 12.98 -3.91 -14.35
CA GLU A 799 12.09 -4.18 -13.21
C GLU A 799 10.71 -4.65 -13.66
N LEU A 800 10.15 -5.64 -12.98
CA LEU A 800 8.78 -6.07 -13.24
C LEU A 800 7.81 -5.22 -12.42
N ALA A 801 6.89 -4.53 -13.10
CA ALA A 801 5.92 -3.64 -12.45
C ALA A 801 4.49 -3.89 -12.94
N HIS A 802 3.53 -3.33 -12.21
CA HIS A 802 2.13 -3.32 -12.61
C HIS A 802 1.69 -1.90 -12.98
N PHE A 803 1.52 -1.62 -14.27
CA PHE A 803 1.09 -0.32 -14.78
C PHE A 803 -0.44 -0.27 -14.88
N ARG A 804 -1.03 0.75 -14.26
CA ARG A 804 -2.47 1.00 -14.26
C ARG A 804 -2.77 2.35 -14.90
N ARG A 805 -3.75 2.36 -15.81
CA ARG A 805 -4.23 3.61 -16.41
C ARG A 805 -4.99 4.44 -15.36
N HIS A 806 -4.53 5.66 -15.15
CA HIS A 806 -5.18 6.72 -14.41
C HIS A 806 -6.53 7.07 -15.04
N LYS A 807 -7.61 7.03 -14.27
CA LYS A 807 -8.93 7.47 -14.74
C LYS A 807 -8.89 8.99 -14.90
N ARG A 808 -9.04 9.51 -16.12
CA ARG A 808 -9.15 10.96 -16.37
C ARG A 808 -10.49 11.45 -15.78
N LYS A 809 -10.49 12.42 -14.86
CA LYS A 809 -11.66 13.30 -14.67
C LYS A 809 -11.92 13.96 -16.02
N MET A 810 -13.08 13.70 -16.64
CA MET A 810 -13.46 14.42 -17.86
C MET A 810 -13.59 15.91 -17.53
N LEU A 811 -12.64 16.71 -18.02
CA LEU A 811 -12.77 18.16 -18.06
C LEU A 811 -14.02 18.52 -18.88
N LYS A 812 -14.89 19.37 -18.32
CA LYS A 812 -16.04 19.97 -19.01
C LYS A 812 -15.57 20.53 -20.35
N LYS A 813 -16.01 19.93 -21.46
CA LYS A 813 -15.78 20.46 -22.80
C LYS A 813 -16.78 21.59 -23.04
N THR A 814 -16.27 22.80 -23.23
CA THR A 814 -17.03 23.96 -23.68
C THR A 814 -17.65 23.68 -25.05
N SER A 815 -18.90 24.12 -25.22
CA SER A 815 -19.72 24.00 -26.43
C SER A 815 -18.98 24.45 -27.70
N GLY A 816 -18.97 23.60 -28.73
CA GLY A 816 -18.43 23.91 -30.05
C GLY A 816 -18.68 22.81 -31.07
N LYS A 817 -19.79 22.95 -31.82
CA LYS A 817 -20.22 22.39 -33.11
C LYS A 817 -19.88 20.92 -33.48
N SER A 818 -20.96 20.21 -33.84
CA SER A 818 -21.01 18.84 -34.35
C SER A 818 -20.23 18.65 -35.65
N ILE A 819 -19.48 17.54 -35.74
CA ILE A 819 -19.12 16.91 -37.01
C ILE A 819 -19.40 15.41 -36.86
N ASN A 820 -20.38 14.92 -37.62
CA ASN A 820 -20.65 13.50 -37.83
C ASN A 820 -19.62 12.93 -38.82
N PHE A 821 -19.01 11.79 -38.50
CA PHE A 821 -18.67 10.78 -39.51
C PHE A 821 -18.86 9.36 -38.96
N PRO A 822 -19.38 8.41 -39.75
CA PRO A 822 -19.74 7.07 -39.33
C PRO A 822 -18.61 6.07 -39.66
N PHE A 823 -18.29 5.09 -38.81
CA PHE A 823 -17.61 3.88 -39.30
C PHE A 823 -17.92 2.64 -38.46
N HIS A 824 -18.15 1.56 -39.20
CA HIS A 824 -18.55 0.21 -38.85
C HIS A 824 -17.77 -0.43 -37.70
N LYS A 825 -18.51 -1.12 -36.81
CA LYS A 825 -18.02 -2.28 -36.08
C LYS A 825 -18.24 -3.53 -36.95
N PRO A 826 -17.24 -4.39 -37.18
CA PRO A 826 -17.47 -5.74 -37.65
C PRO A 826 -17.93 -6.62 -36.47
N GLU A 827 -19.02 -7.36 -36.67
CA GLU A 827 -19.33 -8.57 -35.92
C GLU A 827 -18.35 -9.68 -36.36
N GLU A 828 -17.69 -10.32 -35.41
CA GLU A 828 -16.96 -11.56 -35.67
C GLU A 828 -17.67 -12.76 -35.04
N ASN A 829 -17.93 -13.70 -35.94
CA ASN A 829 -18.64 -14.95 -35.74
C ASN A 829 -17.84 -15.95 -34.89
N HIS A 830 -18.61 -16.67 -34.07
CA HIS A 830 -18.39 -18.01 -33.53
C HIS A 830 -17.30 -18.86 -34.21
N PRO A 831 -16.44 -19.56 -33.42
CA PRO A 831 -15.92 -20.85 -33.80
C PRO A 831 -16.78 -22.01 -33.24
N PRO A 832 -16.83 -23.16 -33.94
CA PRO A 832 -17.89 -24.16 -33.80
C PRO A 832 -17.49 -25.34 -32.91
N GLY A 833 -18.50 -26.02 -32.35
CA GLY A 833 -18.39 -27.41 -31.91
C GLY A 833 -18.16 -27.64 -30.41
N LYS A 834 -19.26 -27.66 -29.65
CA LYS A 834 -19.48 -28.72 -28.66
C LYS A 834 -20.97 -28.85 -28.36
N ASP A 835 -21.54 -29.90 -28.94
CA ASP A 835 -22.94 -30.29 -28.84
C ASP A 835 -23.45 -30.36 -27.41
N SER A 836 -24.57 -29.66 -27.20
CA SER A 836 -25.48 -29.77 -26.08
C SER A 836 -26.38 -30.98 -26.27
N SER A 837 -25.86 -32.20 -26.13
CA SER A 837 -26.72 -33.37 -25.93
C SER A 837 -25.94 -34.54 -25.32
N LYS A 838 -26.06 -34.70 -23.99
CA LYS A 838 -26.16 -36.00 -23.30
C LYS A 838 -26.24 -35.77 -21.78
N ARG A 839 -27.46 -35.94 -21.26
CA ARG A 839 -27.71 -36.30 -19.87
C ARG A 839 -27.09 -37.69 -19.63
N ILE A 840 -26.43 -37.85 -18.48
CA ILE A 840 -25.96 -39.12 -17.88
C ILE A 840 -24.64 -39.63 -18.54
N PRO A 841 -23.51 -39.70 -17.78
CA PRO A 841 -23.42 -40.37 -16.49
C PRO A 841 -22.76 -39.54 -15.38
N LYS A 842 -23.60 -39.15 -14.41
CA LYS A 842 -23.21 -38.65 -13.09
C LYS A 842 -23.11 -39.78 -12.06
N ILE A 843 -22.85 -41.02 -12.48
CA ILE A 843 -22.99 -42.23 -11.62
C ILE A 843 -21.76 -43.15 -11.59
N ILE A 844 -20.71 -42.93 -12.40
CA ILE A 844 -19.49 -43.77 -12.36
C ILE A 844 -18.23 -42.93 -12.06
N GLY A 845 -18.31 -42.16 -10.97
CA GLY A 845 -17.16 -41.46 -10.37
C GLY A 845 -17.29 -41.28 -8.86
N SER A 846 -18.48 -41.52 -8.31
CA SER A 846 -18.78 -41.32 -6.89
C SER A 846 -18.52 -42.54 -6.01
N ALA A 847 -18.07 -43.67 -6.58
CA ALA A 847 -17.76 -44.88 -5.81
C ALA A 847 -16.24 -45.17 -5.68
N ALA A 848 -15.37 -44.46 -6.42
CA ALA A 848 -13.92 -44.65 -6.36
C ALA A 848 -13.19 -43.67 -5.42
N ASN A 849 -13.86 -42.63 -4.91
CA ASN A 849 -13.24 -41.62 -4.04
C ASN A 849 -13.65 -41.69 -2.57
N ILE A 850 -14.47 -42.67 -2.19
CA ILE A 850 -14.88 -42.91 -0.79
C ILE A 850 -13.95 -43.92 -0.08
N ALA A 851 -13.04 -44.57 -0.81
CA ALA A 851 -12.03 -45.49 -0.28
C ALA A 851 -10.59 -44.97 -0.41
N GLY A 852 -10.40 -43.67 -0.18
CA GLY A 852 -9.10 -43.00 -0.19
C GLY A 852 -8.96 -41.98 0.94
N SER A 853 -9.43 -42.31 2.14
CA SER A 853 -9.11 -41.57 3.36
C SER A 853 -7.61 -41.68 3.65
N ALA A 854 -7.02 -40.59 4.13
CA ALA A 854 -5.63 -40.44 4.58
C ALA A 854 -4.53 -40.25 3.51
N LYS A 855 -4.60 -39.15 2.73
CA LYS A 855 -3.39 -38.37 2.37
C LYS A 855 -3.69 -36.87 2.36
N THR A 856 -3.07 -36.14 3.27
CA THR A 856 -2.94 -34.68 3.25
C THR A 856 -2.40 -34.20 1.89
N LYS A 857 -3.26 -33.66 1.03
CA LYS A 857 -2.84 -32.88 -0.14
C LYS A 857 -2.77 -31.40 0.25
N LYS A 858 -1.56 -30.95 0.58
CA LYS A 858 -1.20 -29.53 0.62
C LYS A 858 -1.55 -28.90 -0.74
N ARG A 859 -2.34 -27.83 -0.74
CA ARG A 859 -2.64 -27.03 -1.93
C ARG A 859 -1.35 -26.29 -2.33
N LEU A 860 -0.81 -26.60 -3.49
CA LEU A 860 0.25 -25.82 -4.12
C LEU A 860 -0.34 -24.45 -4.54
N PRO A 861 0.32 -23.31 -4.27
CA PRO A 861 -0.13 -22.00 -4.73
C PRO A 861 0.00 -21.91 -6.26
N TYR A 862 -1.12 -21.76 -6.96
CA TYR A 862 -1.15 -21.60 -8.41
C TYR A 862 -0.87 -20.14 -8.81
N VAL A 863 0.36 -19.84 -9.27
CA VAL A 863 0.71 -18.55 -9.90
C VAL A 863 0.34 -18.52 -11.41
N PRO A 864 -0.60 -17.71 -11.89
CA PRO A 864 -1.09 -17.76 -13.28
C PRO A 864 -0.01 -17.49 -14.34
N THR A 865 -0.15 -18.10 -15.52
CA THR A 865 0.64 -17.74 -16.71
C THR A 865 0.19 -16.35 -17.20
N ILE A 866 1.14 -15.44 -17.42
CA ILE A 866 0.88 -14.06 -17.82
C ILE A 866 0.63 -14.02 -19.32
N THR A 867 -0.60 -13.70 -19.69
CA THR A 867 -1.08 -13.53 -21.07
C THR A 867 -1.52 -12.08 -21.32
N ASN A 868 -1.82 -11.73 -22.58
CA ASN A 868 -2.35 -10.41 -22.97
C ASN A 868 -3.67 -10.02 -22.29
N TYR A 869 -4.37 -10.95 -21.65
CA TYR A 869 -5.66 -10.72 -21.01
C TYR A 869 -5.59 -10.81 -19.47
N THR A 870 -4.39 -10.86 -18.90
CA THR A 870 -4.20 -10.99 -17.46
C THR A 870 -4.62 -9.70 -16.76
N LYS A 871 -5.70 -9.74 -15.97
CA LYS A 871 -6.28 -8.59 -15.26
C LYS A 871 -5.99 -8.58 -13.75
N LEU A 872 -5.06 -9.41 -13.28
CA LEU A 872 -4.75 -9.53 -11.87
C LEU A 872 -3.78 -8.41 -11.46
N TRP A 873 -4.22 -7.57 -10.52
CA TRP A 873 -3.52 -6.34 -10.15
C TRP A 873 -2.19 -6.58 -9.41
N TRP A 874 -2.02 -7.74 -8.77
CA TRP A 874 -0.78 -8.12 -8.07
C TRP A 874 0.23 -8.85 -8.97
N LEU A 875 -0.13 -9.20 -10.20
CA LEU A 875 0.81 -9.76 -11.17
C LEU A 875 1.42 -8.62 -11.98
N PRO A 876 2.74 -8.66 -12.26
CA PRO A 876 3.34 -7.68 -13.15
C PRO A 876 2.72 -7.83 -14.54
N ASN A 877 2.39 -6.69 -15.17
CA ASN A 877 1.88 -6.65 -16.55
C ASN A 877 2.88 -5.98 -17.50
N VAL A 878 3.90 -5.31 -16.96
CA VAL A 878 4.96 -4.67 -17.73
C VAL A 878 6.34 -5.04 -17.17
N VAL A 879 7.34 -5.00 -18.04
CA VAL A 879 8.75 -4.83 -17.68
C VAL A 879 9.12 -3.37 -17.94
N VAL A 880 9.67 -2.71 -16.93
CA VAL A 880 10.10 -1.32 -16.95
C VAL A 880 11.61 -1.32 -17.09
N ALA A 881 12.11 -0.67 -18.13
CA ALA A 881 13.53 -0.53 -18.40
C ALA A 881 13.97 0.88 -18.02
N HIS A 882 14.88 0.98 -17.04
CA HIS A 882 15.62 2.20 -16.74
C HIS A 882 16.84 2.22 -17.65
N GLN A 883 16.89 3.17 -18.58
CA GLN A 883 17.90 3.29 -19.62
C GLN A 883 18.52 4.69 -19.58
N LYS A 884 19.62 4.87 -20.30
CA LYS A 884 20.27 6.16 -20.54
C LYS A 884 19.30 7.25 -21.01
N GLU A 885 18.38 6.88 -21.89
CA GLU A 885 17.40 7.80 -22.48
C GLU A 885 16.16 8.01 -21.60
N GLY A 886 16.09 7.39 -20.42
CA GLY A 886 14.96 7.46 -19.50
C GLY A 886 14.26 6.13 -19.27
N ILE A 887 12.93 6.14 -19.14
CA ILE A 887 12.14 4.97 -18.76
C ILE A 887 11.27 4.49 -19.90
N GLU A 888 11.33 3.18 -20.18
CA GLU A 888 10.49 2.51 -21.16
C GLU A 888 9.73 1.35 -20.52
N ALA A 889 8.39 1.38 -20.58
CA ALA A 889 7.54 0.31 -20.06
C ALA A 889 7.03 -0.58 -21.21
N LEU A 890 7.38 -1.87 -21.19
CA LEU A 890 6.99 -2.85 -22.19
C LEU A 890 5.99 -3.85 -21.61
N HIS A 891 4.93 -4.15 -22.35
CA HIS A 891 3.93 -5.13 -21.97
C HIS A 891 4.53 -6.54 -21.94
N LEU A 892 4.48 -7.19 -20.77
CA LEU A 892 5.28 -8.38 -20.45
C LEU A 892 5.00 -9.59 -21.35
N ALA A 893 3.74 -9.77 -21.79
CA ALA A 893 3.35 -10.92 -22.62
C ALA A 893 3.55 -10.70 -24.12
N SER A 894 3.61 -9.46 -24.59
CA SER A 894 3.68 -9.14 -26.03
C SER A 894 4.98 -8.47 -26.46
N GLY A 895 5.76 -7.93 -25.52
CA GLY A 895 6.96 -7.15 -25.81
C GLY A 895 6.69 -5.78 -26.43
N ARG A 896 5.43 -5.32 -26.46
CA ARG A 896 5.05 -4.02 -27.05
C ARG A 896 5.25 -2.89 -26.05
N THR A 897 5.70 -1.73 -26.51
CA THR A 897 5.81 -0.53 -25.68
C THR A 897 4.43 -0.06 -25.25
N VAL A 898 4.23 0.06 -23.93
CA VAL A 898 3.04 0.65 -23.34
C VAL A 898 3.18 2.16 -23.32
N CYS A 899 4.34 2.64 -22.86
CA CYS A 899 4.67 4.06 -22.82
C CYS A 899 6.21 4.26 -22.61
N LYS A 900 6.80 5.34 -23.17
CA LYS A 900 8.21 5.71 -23.03
C LYS A 900 8.34 7.19 -22.60
N VAL A 901 9.09 7.46 -21.53
CA VAL A 901 9.42 8.83 -21.07
C VAL A 901 10.90 9.06 -21.29
N HIS A 902 11.23 10.11 -22.05
CA HIS A 902 12.63 10.52 -22.21
C HIS A 902 13.06 11.34 -21.00
N LEU A 903 14.11 10.89 -20.31
CA LEU A 903 14.70 11.57 -19.15
C LEU A 903 16.18 11.83 -19.47
N GLN A 904 16.70 12.97 -19.02
CA GLN A 904 18.08 13.36 -19.28
C GLN A 904 19.06 12.52 -18.44
N GLU A 905 20.21 12.17 -19.03
CA GLU A 905 21.32 11.53 -18.34
C GLU A 905 22.00 12.49 -17.35
N GLY A 906 22.47 11.95 -16.23
CA GLY A 906 23.08 12.74 -15.15
C GLY A 906 22.05 13.48 -14.29
N GLY A 907 22.11 13.29 -12.97
CA GLY A 907 21.16 13.86 -12.02
C GLY A 907 20.11 12.84 -11.55
N LEU A 908 19.16 13.33 -10.76
CA LEU A 908 18.13 12.54 -10.11
C LEU A 908 16.74 12.94 -10.62
N HIS A 909 15.96 11.96 -11.10
CA HIS A 909 14.55 12.13 -11.45
C HIS A 909 13.67 11.48 -10.39
N ALA A 910 12.93 12.28 -9.62
CA ALA A 910 12.02 11.85 -8.56
C ALA A 910 11.03 12.98 -8.23
N ASP A 911 9.93 12.70 -7.53
CA ASP A 911 8.95 13.72 -7.09
C ASP A 911 9.37 14.29 -5.71
N ILE A 912 10.46 15.06 -5.70
CA ILE A 912 11.20 15.45 -4.49
C ILE A 912 10.36 16.28 -3.53
N ASN A 913 9.43 17.10 -4.04
CA ASN A 913 8.56 17.97 -3.24
C ASN A 913 7.24 17.31 -2.84
N GLY A 914 6.94 16.11 -3.37
CA GLY A 914 5.68 15.41 -3.12
C GLY A 914 4.47 16.16 -3.68
N ASP A 915 4.50 16.67 -4.90
CA ASP A 915 3.30 17.19 -5.59
C ASP A 915 2.73 16.18 -6.62
N GLY A 916 3.44 15.07 -6.82
CA GLY A 916 3.10 14.03 -7.79
C GLY A 916 3.42 14.43 -9.22
N VAL A 917 4.37 15.35 -9.43
CA VAL A 917 5.00 15.70 -10.69
C VAL A 917 6.45 15.22 -10.63
N LEU A 918 6.95 14.69 -11.74
CA LEU A 918 8.34 14.25 -11.80
C LEU A 918 9.27 15.46 -11.82
N ASP A 919 10.19 15.54 -10.87
CA ASP A 919 11.20 16.59 -10.77
C ASP A 919 12.57 16.06 -11.20
N HIS A 920 13.43 16.98 -11.61
CA HIS A 920 14.80 16.72 -12.03
C HIS A 920 15.77 17.58 -11.21
N VAL A 921 16.71 16.92 -10.53
CA VAL A 921 17.80 17.56 -9.79
C VAL A 921 19.12 17.32 -10.51
N GLN A 922 19.83 18.40 -10.80
CA GLN A 922 21.16 18.38 -11.39
C GLN A 922 22.13 19.22 -10.56
N ALA A 923 23.37 18.76 -10.46
CA ALA A 923 24.48 19.51 -9.86
C ALA A 923 25.61 19.69 -10.87
N VAL A 924 26.25 20.87 -10.86
CA VAL A 924 27.31 21.21 -11.82
C VAL A 924 28.66 21.37 -11.11
N GLY A 925 29.62 20.54 -11.55
CA GLY A 925 31.03 20.59 -11.17
C GLY A 925 31.79 21.71 -11.89
N GLY A 926 32.95 22.12 -11.34
CA GLY A 926 33.69 23.31 -11.76
C GLY A 926 34.59 23.18 -13.00
N ASN A 927 34.81 21.98 -13.52
CA ASN A 927 35.63 21.75 -14.72
C ASN A 927 34.87 21.22 -15.96
N GLY A 928 33.53 21.20 -15.91
CA GLY A 928 32.70 20.99 -17.09
C GLY A 928 32.35 22.32 -17.74
N ALA A 929 32.35 22.40 -19.07
CA ALA A 929 31.87 23.57 -19.82
C ALA A 929 30.55 24.09 -19.22
N GLU A 930 30.34 25.42 -19.19
CA GLU A 930 29.07 26.05 -18.82
C GLU A 930 27.90 25.22 -19.38
N ARG A 931 27.23 24.46 -18.51
CA ARG A 931 26.08 23.67 -18.92
C ARG A 931 24.89 24.63 -18.91
N THR A 932 24.45 25.00 -20.11
CA THR A 932 23.15 25.63 -20.28
C THR A 932 22.09 24.68 -19.75
N VAL A 933 21.13 25.19 -18.96
CA VAL A 933 19.93 24.41 -18.62
C VAL A 933 19.23 24.09 -19.94
N VAL A 934 19.34 22.86 -20.42
CA VAL A 934 18.66 22.41 -21.66
C VAL A 934 17.20 22.15 -21.31
N THR A 935 16.46 23.21 -20.98
CA THR A 935 15.00 23.28 -20.94
C THR A 935 14.53 24.71 -20.61
N GLY A 936 14.35 25.55 -21.62
CA GLY A 936 13.48 26.72 -21.57
C GLY A 936 13.93 27.93 -20.73
N SER A 937 14.91 27.82 -19.83
CA SER A 937 15.54 28.96 -19.14
C SER A 937 16.96 29.19 -19.69
N MET A 938 17.27 30.42 -20.08
CA MET A 938 18.61 30.82 -20.56
C MET A 938 19.63 31.04 -19.42
N GLU A 939 19.40 30.45 -18.25
CA GLU A 939 20.27 30.67 -17.08
C GLU A 939 21.44 29.69 -17.09
N VAL A 940 22.66 30.24 -17.04
CA VAL A 940 23.91 29.48 -16.96
C VAL A 940 24.11 29.06 -15.50
N ILE A 941 24.22 27.74 -15.25
CA ILE A 941 24.48 27.24 -13.89
C ILE A 941 25.93 27.56 -13.51
N GLN A 942 26.11 28.20 -12.35
CA GLN A 942 27.45 28.48 -11.81
C GLN A 942 28.13 27.17 -11.34
N PRO A 943 29.47 27.06 -11.46
CA PRO A 943 30.25 26.03 -10.76
C PRO A 943 29.86 25.94 -9.28
N CYS A 944 29.81 24.74 -8.69
CA CYS A 944 29.44 24.52 -7.27
C CYS A 944 27.94 24.72 -6.94
N TRP A 945 27.03 24.68 -7.92
CA TRP A 945 25.59 24.83 -7.66
C TRP A 945 24.77 23.60 -8.05
N ALA A 946 23.67 23.41 -7.33
CA ALA A 946 22.63 22.44 -7.65
C ALA A 946 21.30 23.15 -7.96
N ILE A 947 20.64 22.67 -9.01
CA ILE A 947 19.33 23.14 -9.46
C ILE A 947 18.34 21.98 -9.42
N ALA A 948 17.15 22.25 -8.87
CA ALA A 948 16.01 21.34 -8.94
C ALA A 948 14.89 22.00 -9.75
N THR A 949 14.34 21.25 -10.68
CA THR A 949 13.28 21.70 -11.61
C THR A 949 12.13 20.72 -11.61
N SER A 950 10.90 21.21 -11.75
CA SER A 950 9.69 20.40 -11.76
C SER A 950 9.07 20.29 -13.16
N GLY A 951 8.69 19.06 -13.54
CA GLY A 951 8.00 18.74 -14.77
C GLY A 951 8.90 18.24 -15.91
N VAL A 952 8.32 17.41 -16.78
CA VAL A 952 8.96 16.92 -18.02
C VAL A 952 8.03 17.21 -19.21
N PRO A 953 8.31 18.25 -20.04
CA PRO A 953 9.38 19.24 -19.90
C PRO A 953 9.23 20.13 -18.67
N VAL A 954 10.36 20.70 -18.24
CA VAL A 954 10.48 21.61 -17.09
C VAL A 954 9.50 22.78 -17.20
N ARG A 955 8.87 23.11 -16.09
CA ARG A 955 7.89 24.20 -15.97
C ARG A 955 8.24 25.21 -14.91
N GLU A 956 8.88 24.74 -13.86
CA GLU A 956 9.13 25.50 -12.66
C GLU A 956 10.49 25.10 -12.09
N GLN A 957 11.21 26.07 -11.55
CA GLN A 957 12.40 25.82 -10.77
C GLN A 957 12.02 25.72 -9.30
N LEU A 958 12.33 24.59 -8.67
CA LEU A 958 12.05 24.34 -7.26
C LEU A 958 13.08 25.05 -6.38
N PHE A 959 14.37 24.88 -6.68
CA PHE A 959 15.44 25.60 -5.98
C PHE A 959 16.74 25.74 -6.78
N ASN A 960 17.57 26.68 -6.34
CA ASN A 960 18.96 26.88 -6.77
C ASN A 960 19.82 27.11 -5.52
N ALA A 961 20.82 26.28 -5.27
CA ALA A 961 21.64 26.39 -4.06
C ALA A 961 23.11 26.02 -4.29
N SER A 962 24.02 26.67 -3.56
CA SER A 962 25.44 26.31 -3.54
C SER A 962 25.64 25.01 -2.77
N ILE A 963 26.28 24.02 -3.40
CA ILE A 963 26.64 22.75 -2.75
C ILE A 963 28.03 22.79 -2.12
N CYS A 964 28.83 23.80 -2.44
CA CYS A 964 30.14 24.08 -1.84
C CYS A 964 30.01 25.18 -0.77
N HIS A 965 30.57 24.96 0.42
CA HIS A 965 30.69 25.93 1.52
C HIS A 965 29.46 26.85 1.75
N PHE A 966 28.49 26.39 2.53
CA PHE A 966 27.30 27.16 2.89
C PHE A 966 27.62 28.28 3.91
N SER A 967 27.42 29.56 3.53
CA SER A 967 27.41 30.70 4.47
C SER A 967 25.97 31.02 4.90
N PRO A 968 25.60 30.91 6.18
CA PRO A 968 24.23 31.20 6.65
C PRO A 968 23.82 32.68 6.53
N PHE A 969 24.78 33.56 6.22
CA PHE A 969 24.57 34.96 5.95
C PHE A 969 24.86 35.22 4.46
N ASN A 970 23.82 35.34 3.64
CA ASN A 970 23.83 35.66 2.20
C ASN A 970 24.34 37.11 1.91
N PHE A 971 25.38 37.57 2.60
CA PHE A 971 25.90 38.94 2.44
C PHE A 971 26.96 39.08 1.33
N PHE A 972 27.50 37.98 0.81
CA PHE A 972 28.47 38.02 -0.29
C PHE A 972 28.18 36.91 -1.31
N GLN A 973 27.71 37.30 -2.50
CA GLN A 973 27.76 36.43 -3.68
C GLN A 973 29.23 36.11 -3.96
N HIS A 974 29.52 34.84 -4.29
CA HIS A 974 30.85 34.43 -4.73
C HIS A 974 31.18 35.21 -6.02
N GLY A 975 32.07 36.20 -5.87
CA GLY A 975 32.45 37.16 -6.92
C GLY A 975 33.29 38.35 -6.44
N GLU A 976 33.20 38.79 -5.16
CA GLU A 976 33.88 40.03 -4.72
C GLU A 976 35.03 39.88 -3.70
N LEU A 977 35.46 38.66 -3.36
CA LEU A 977 36.56 38.44 -2.41
C LEU A 977 37.87 37.96 -3.06
N SER A 978 38.09 38.29 -4.33
CA SER A 978 39.38 38.06 -5.02
C SER A 978 40.47 39.10 -4.71
N LYS A 979 40.34 39.90 -3.64
CA LYS A 979 41.33 40.93 -3.26
C LYS A 979 42.21 40.64 -2.05
N PHE A 980 42.00 39.53 -1.33
CA PHE A 980 42.87 39.16 -0.21
C PHE A 980 43.30 37.70 -0.28
N GLY A 981 44.30 37.45 -1.13
CA GLY A 981 45.42 36.54 -0.85
C GLY A 981 45.11 35.16 -0.27
N ARG A 982 44.28 34.35 -0.94
CA ARG A 982 44.49 32.90 -1.06
C ARG A 982 44.04 32.47 -2.45
N ILE A 983 44.95 31.85 -3.18
CA ILE A 983 44.70 31.25 -4.50
C ILE A 983 43.60 30.20 -4.29
N PRO A 984 42.42 30.28 -4.95
CA PRO A 984 41.49 29.17 -4.92
C PRO A 984 42.10 28.05 -5.75
N ASP A 985 42.32 26.88 -5.16
CA ASP A 985 42.80 25.69 -5.87
C ASP A 985 41.94 25.44 -7.11
N ILE A 986 42.55 25.62 -8.28
CA ILE A 986 42.00 25.37 -9.62
C ILE A 986 42.05 23.85 -9.86
N GLY A 987 41.38 23.08 -9.01
CA GLY A 987 41.15 21.65 -9.20
C GLY A 987 39.78 21.41 -9.84
N SER A 988 39.65 20.38 -10.68
CA SER A 988 38.36 19.87 -11.15
C SER A 988 37.46 19.51 -9.98
N LEU A 989 36.42 20.31 -9.75
CA LEU A 989 35.35 19.94 -8.85
C LEU A 989 34.41 18.98 -9.58
N GLU A 990 34.30 17.75 -9.07
CA GLU A 990 33.36 16.73 -9.52
C GLU A 990 32.28 16.51 -8.46
N VAL A 991 31.09 16.12 -8.88
CA VAL A 991 29.93 15.88 -7.99
C VAL A 991 29.35 14.51 -8.34
N ALA A 992 29.14 13.67 -7.33
CA ALA A 992 28.47 12.40 -7.50
C ALA A 992 26.97 12.60 -7.79
N THR A 993 26.34 11.63 -8.46
CA THR A 993 24.90 11.69 -8.75
C THR A 993 24.08 11.87 -7.46
N PRO A 994 23.21 12.89 -7.38
CA PRO A 994 22.44 13.17 -6.17
C PRO A 994 21.49 12.02 -5.81
N ILE A 995 21.24 11.85 -4.52
CA ILE A 995 20.28 10.86 -4.00
C ILE A 995 19.18 11.54 -3.20
N ILE A 996 18.07 10.82 -3.00
CA ILE A 996 16.98 11.24 -2.13
C ILE A 996 16.92 10.36 -0.88
N ILE A 997 16.89 10.99 0.29
CA ILE A 997 16.53 10.34 1.56
C ILE A 997 15.04 10.55 1.77
N PRO A 998 14.22 9.50 1.75
CA PRO A 998 12.79 9.64 1.97
C PRO A 998 12.52 10.22 3.37
N ARG A 999 11.63 11.21 3.44
CA ARG A 999 11.13 11.75 4.72
C ARG A 999 9.85 11.04 5.10
N GLU A 1000 9.75 10.62 6.35
CA GLU A 1000 8.49 10.13 6.92
C GLU A 1000 7.56 11.31 7.22
N ASP A 1001 6.76 11.72 6.23
CA ASP A 1001 5.74 12.77 6.37
C ASP A 1001 4.37 12.23 6.83
N GLY A 1002 4.26 10.90 7.03
CA GLY A 1002 3.01 10.24 7.42
C GLY A 1002 2.01 10.02 6.28
N HIS A 1003 2.37 10.36 5.03
CA HIS A 1003 1.54 10.13 3.84
C HIS A 1003 1.87 8.77 3.20
N ARG A 1004 1.08 7.73 3.49
CA ARG A 1004 1.29 6.34 2.99
C ARG A 1004 1.10 6.14 1.47
N HIS A 1005 0.66 7.15 0.71
CA HIS A 1005 0.33 7.00 -0.72
C HIS A 1005 1.48 7.34 -1.68
N ARG A 1006 2.66 7.72 -1.19
CA ARG A 1006 3.81 8.11 -2.02
C ARG A 1006 5.01 7.25 -1.66
N LYS A 1007 5.12 6.07 -2.25
CA LYS A 1007 6.37 5.30 -2.12
C LYS A 1007 7.50 6.07 -2.81
N GLY A 1008 8.49 6.50 -2.02
CA GLY A 1008 9.85 6.75 -2.49
C GLY A 1008 10.16 8.07 -3.20
N SER A 1009 9.20 8.99 -3.35
CA SER A 1009 9.47 10.21 -4.13
C SER A 1009 9.79 11.47 -3.34
N HIS A 1010 9.25 11.65 -2.13
CA HIS A 1010 9.42 12.89 -1.35
C HIS A 1010 10.49 12.75 -0.26
N GLY A 1011 11.40 13.73 -0.15
CA GLY A 1011 12.54 13.62 0.76
C GLY A 1011 13.60 14.68 0.61
N ASP A 1012 14.66 14.54 1.40
CA ASP A 1012 15.84 15.40 1.34
C ASP A 1012 16.78 14.95 0.23
N VAL A 1013 17.29 15.91 -0.53
CA VAL A 1013 18.26 15.66 -1.60
C VAL A 1013 19.67 15.86 -1.07
N VAL A 1014 20.53 14.86 -1.27
CA VAL A 1014 21.90 14.83 -0.78
C VAL A 1014 22.90 14.86 -1.94
N PHE A 1015 23.94 15.65 -1.77
CA PHE A 1015 25.03 15.87 -2.72
C PHE A 1015 26.36 15.48 -2.09
N LEU A 1016 27.28 14.93 -2.89
CA LEU A 1016 28.66 14.62 -2.49
C LEU A 1016 29.63 15.20 -3.52
N THR A 1017 30.59 16.01 -3.07
CA THR A 1017 31.65 16.58 -3.91
C THR A 1017 32.95 15.78 -3.79
N ASN A 1018 33.82 15.89 -4.79
CA ASN A 1018 35.13 15.22 -4.78
C ASN A 1018 36.09 15.71 -3.67
N ARG A 1019 35.74 16.82 -3.02
CA ARG A 1019 36.42 17.33 -1.82
C ARG A 1019 35.95 16.63 -0.53
N GLY A 1020 35.00 15.70 -0.62
CA GLY A 1020 34.43 15.00 0.53
C GLY A 1020 33.34 15.80 1.26
N GLU A 1021 32.82 16.88 0.67
CA GLU A 1021 31.72 17.65 1.27
C GLU A 1021 30.39 16.95 0.97
N VAL A 1022 29.63 16.62 2.01
CA VAL A 1022 28.28 16.07 1.90
C VAL A 1022 27.27 17.09 2.37
N THR A 1023 26.34 17.47 1.49
CA THR A 1023 25.37 18.55 1.72
C THR A 1023 23.96 18.03 1.54
N SER A 1024 23.05 18.36 2.46
CA SER A 1024 21.64 17.95 2.42
C SER A 1024 20.70 19.15 2.35
N TYR A 1025 19.76 19.12 1.40
CA TYR A 1025 18.74 20.14 1.18
C TYR A 1025 17.33 19.53 1.18
N SER A 1026 16.39 20.24 1.82
CA SER A 1026 14.96 19.94 1.72
C SER A 1026 14.30 20.86 0.69
N PRO A 1027 13.40 20.36 -0.16
CA PRO A 1027 12.59 21.23 -1.01
C PRO A 1027 11.61 22.05 -0.15
N GLY A 1028 11.50 23.35 -0.41
CA GLY A 1028 10.59 24.23 0.32
C GLY A 1028 9.11 23.94 0.01
N LEU A 1029 8.28 23.81 1.05
CA LEU A 1029 6.87 23.41 0.90
C LEU A 1029 5.99 24.47 0.21
N HIS A 1030 6.35 25.75 0.21
CA HIS A 1030 5.47 26.87 -0.20
C HIS A 1030 6.21 28.01 -0.97
N GLY A 1031 7.37 27.76 -1.60
CA GLY A 1031 8.07 28.77 -2.40
C GLY A 1031 9.36 28.28 -3.08
N HIS A 1032 9.86 29.04 -4.06
CA HIS A 1032 11.14 28.81 -4.73
C HIS A 1032 12.29 28.92 -3.71
N GLY A 1033 12.87 27.80 -3.25
CA GLY A 1033 13.93 27.80 -2.24
C GLY A 1033 14.33 26.41 -1.74
N ALA A 1034 15.63 26.25 -1.42
CA ALA A 1034 16.17 25.05 -0.78
C ALA A 1034 16.39 25.32 0.71
N ASP A 1035 15.73 24.55 1.57
CA ASP A 1035 15.96 24.62 3.02
C ASP A 1035 17.21 23.78 3.36
N TRP A 1036 18.33 24.44 3.61
CA TRP A 1036 19.57 23.79 4.05
C TRP A 1036 19.35 23.04 5.36
N GLN A 1037 19.72 21.76 5.40
CA GLN A 1037 19.59 20.93 6.60
C GLN A 1037 20.92 20.81 7.34
N TRP A 1038 21.97 20.39 6.63
CA TRP A 1038 23.30 20.21 7.17
C TRP A 1038 24.34 20.07 6.04
N GLN A 1039 25.60 20.36 6.36
CA GLN A 1039 26.75 20.10 5.53
C GLN A 1039 27.87 19.58 6.42
N ILE A 1040 28.52 18.48 6.03
CA ILE A 1040 29.66 17.91 6.75
C ILE A 1040 30.81 17.65 5.78
N LEU A 1041 32.04 17.81 6.27
CA LEU A 1041 33.24 17.41 5.56
C LEU A 1041 33.61 16.00 6.01
N THR A 1042 33.84 15.13 5.04
CA THR A 1042 34.08 13.69 5.19
C THR A 1042 35.35 13.31 4.42
N GLY A 1043 36.01 12.19 4.75
CA GLY A 1043 37.15 11.72 3.95
C GLY A 1043 36.77 10.95 2.69
N ALA A 1044 35.48 10.95 2.31
CA ALA A 1044 34.98 10.42 1.04
C ALA A 1044 35.35 11.34 -0.16
N SER A 1045 36.60 11.76 -0.25
CA SER A 1045 37.17 12.57 -1.34
C SER A 1045 37.77 11.69 -2.44
N TRP A 1046 37.84 12.19 -3.67
CA TRP A 1046 38.51 11.53 -4.79
C TRP A 1046 39.13 12.54 -5.75
N SER A 1047 40.07 12.07 -6.56
CA SER A 1047 40.65 12.88 -7.63
C SER A 1047 40.72 12.07 -8.93
N ASN A 1048 40.08 12.60 -9.98
CA ASN A 1048 40.17 12.06 -11.33
C ASN A 1048 40.85 13.12 -12.20
N VAL A 1049 42.02 12.81 -12.75
CA VAL A 1049 42.72 13.71 -13.67
C VAL A 1049 42.15 13.52 -15.08
N PRO A 1050 41.67 14.58 -15.76
CA PRO A 1050 41.12 14.44 -17.10
C PRO A 1050 42.23 14.12 -18.11
N SER A 1051 42.16 12.95 -18.75
CA SER A 1051 43.07 12.57 -19.85
C SER A 1051 42.61 13.18 -21.17
N PRO A 1052 43.48 13.86 -21.94
CA PRO A 1052 43.13 14.52 -23.21
C PRO A 1052 42.86 13.56 -24.39
N SER A 1053 42.80 12.24 -24.16
CA SER A 1053 42.79 11.22 -25.23
C SER A 1053 41.64 10.20 -25.18
N GLY A 1054 40.69 10.33 -24.23
CA GLY A 1054 39.57 9.39 -24.10
C GLY A 1054 39.96 7.97 -23.64
N MET A 1055 41.23 7.76 -23.29
CA MET A 1055 41.68 6.58 -22.54
C MET A 1055 41.39 6.81 -21.05
N MET A 1056 40.79 5.82 -20.39
CA MET A 1056 40.78 5.79 -18.93
C MET A 1056 42.20 5.48 -18.49
N GLU A 1057 42.86 6.38 -17.77
CA GLU A 1057 44.08 5.99 -17.04
C GLU A 1057 43.69 4.95 -16.00
N ALA A 1058 44.55 3.93 -15.81
CA ALA A 1058 44.39 2.94 -14.77
C ALA A 1058 44.40 3.65 -13.40
N GLY A 1059 43.21 3.94 -12.86
CA GLY A 1059 43.09 4.69 -11.60
C GLY A 1059 41.86 5.60 -11.44
N THR A 1060 40.92 5.65 -12.39
CA THR A 1060 39.69 6.45 -12.19
C THR A 1060 38.88 5.93 -11.00
N VAL A 1061 38.74 6.77 -9.96
CA VAL A 1061 37.99 6.46 -8.74
C VAL A 1061 36.50 6.61 -8.99
N ILE A 1062 35.73 5.65 -8.51
CA ILE A 1062 34.28 5.62 -8.67
C ILE A 1062 33.64 5.90 -7.31
N PRO A 1063 33.19 7.15 -7.06
CA PRO A 1063 32.60 7.50 -5.79
C PRO A 1063 31.26 6.78 -5.60
N THR A 1064 30.89 6.55 -4.35
CA THR A 1064 29.58 5.99 -4.00
C THR A 1064 28.80 7.02 -3.20
N LEU A 1065 27.61 7.38 -3.67
CA LEU A 1065 26.59 8.07 -2.89
C LEU A 1065 25.29 7.30 -3.05
N LYS A 1066 24.87 6.57 -2.02
CA LYS A 1066 23.67 5.71 -2.05
C LYS A 1066 22.95 5.71 -0.70
N THR A 1067 21.67 5.36 -0.73
CA THR A 1067 20.91 5.06 0.50
C THR A 1067 21.24 3.64 0.95
N ILE A 1068 21.47 3.45 2.26
CA ILE A 1068 21.77 2.15 2.87
C ILE A 1068 20.85 1.93 4.09
N TYR A 1069 20.33 0.72 4.25
CA TYR A 1069 19.63 0.30 5.45
C TYR A 1069 20.57 -0.56 6.28
N LEU A 1070 20.65 -0.36 7.60
CA LEU A 1070 21.55 -1.14 8.46
C LEU A 1070 21.03 -2.57 8.74
N ARG A 1071 19.78 -2.86 8.35
CA ARG A 1071 19.15 -4.19 8.43
C ARG A 1071 18.33 -4.43 7.18
N VAL A 1072 18.21 -5.70 6.80
CA VAL A 1072 17.49 -6.16 5.59
C VAL A 1072 15.99 -5.77 5.57
N HIS A 1073 15.42 -5.38 6.72
CA HIS A 1073 14.02 -4.94 6.87
C HIS A 1073 13.89 -3.67 7.74
N ASP A 1074 14.91 -2.82 7.76
CA ASP A 1074 14.80 -1.53 8.44
C ASP A 1074 13.98 -0.53 7.62
N ASP A 1075 13.23 0.34 8.29
CA ASP A 1075 12.48 1.42 7.65
C ASP A 1075 13.31 2.72 7.59
N ARG A 1076 14.43 2.79 8.33
CA ARG A 1076 15.30 3.98 8.38
C ARG A 1076 16.46 3.87 7.39
N ALA A 1077 16.42 4.69 6.34
CA ALA A 1077 17.52 4.86 5.41
C ALA A 1077 18.64 5.74 6.02
N MET A 1078 19.89 5.32 5.82
CA MET A 1078 21.11 6.08 6.09
C MET A 1078 21.78 6.46 4.75
N VAL A 1079 22.79 7.31 4.77
CA VAL A 1079 23.59 7.67 3.60
C VAL A 1079 24.94 6.96 3.66
N LEU A 1080 25.31 6.26 2.59
CA LEU A 1080 26.67 5.77 2.38
C LEU A 1080 27.37 6.69 1.37
N ALA A 1081 28.45 7.34 1.82
CA ALA A 1081 29.31 8.17 0.99
C ALA A 1081 30.72 7.55 0.97
N ALA A 1082 31.29 7.30 -0.21
CA ALA A 1082 32.64 6.74 -0.32
C ALA A 1082 33.45 7.40 -1.43
N GLY A 1083 34.73 7.64 -1.13
CA GLY A 1083 35.72 8.20 -2.04
C GLY A 1083 36.84 7.21 -2.32
N GLU A 1084 38.05 7.72 -2.45
CA GLU A 1084 39.24 6.93 -2.80
C GLU A 1084 39.75 6.06 -1.64
N GLN A 1085 39.81 6.62 -0.43
CA GLN A 1085 40.45 6.00 0.72
C GLN A 1085 39.49 5.67 1.87
N GLU A 1086 38.30 6.30 1.91
CA GLU A 1086 37.38 6.17 3.05
C GLU A 1086 35.93 6.06 2.56
N ALA A 1087 35.16 5.21 3.24
CA ALA A 1087 33.71 5.13 3.14
C ALA A 1087 33.06 5.45 4.49
N ILE A 1088 32.01 6.26 4.48
CA ILE A 1088 31.40 6.83 5.66
C ILE A 1088 29.88 6.63 5.61
N VAL A 1089 29.32 6.18 6.74
CA VAL A 1089 27.88 6.04 6.93
C VAL A 1089 27.37 7.23 7.76
N ILE A 1090 26.41 7.96 7.20
CA ILE A 1090 25.89 9.22 7.76
C ILE A 1090 24.39 9.05 8.06
N SER A 1091 23.97 9.51 9.23
CA SER A 1091 22.55 9.55 9.60
C SER A 1091 21.78 10.60 8.77
N PRO A 1092 20.46 10.48 8.59
CA PRO A 1092 19.63 11.54 7.98
C PRO A 1092 19.80 12.93 8.61
N GLY A 1093 20.20 13.01 9.89
CA GLY A 1093 20.47 14.26 10.60
C GLY A 1093 21.89 14.82 10.44
N GLY A 1094 22.74 14.24 9.59
CA GLY A 1094 24.09 14.75 9.31
C GLY A 1094 25.18 14.33 10.30
N SER A 1095 24.93 13.34 11.17
CA SER A 1095 25.96 12.77 12.06
C SER A 1095 26.64 11.53 11.45
N ILE A 1096 27.98 11.47 11.54
CA ILE A 1096 28.77 10.31 11.12
C ILE A 1096 28.55 9.17 12.11
N GLN A 1097 28.14 8.02 11.60
CA GLN A 1097 27.83 6.82 12.39
C GLN A 1097 28.96 5.79 12.36
N ALA A 1098 29.57 5.59 11.19
CA ALA A 1098 30.70 4.70 11.00
C ALA A 1098 31.62 5.24 9.89
N SER A 1099 32.91 4.94 10.00
CA SER A 1099 33.94 5.20 9.00
C SER A 1099 34.66 3.87 8.71
N ILE A 1100 35.05 3.69 7.46
CA ILE A 1100 35.64 2.48 6.91
C ILE A 1100 36.83 2.90 6.05
N ASP A 1101 38.02 2.49 6.45
CA ASP A 1101 39.22 2.68 5.65
C ASP A 1101 39.23 1.66 4.50
N LEU A 1102 39.34 2.14 3.27
CA LEU A 1102 39.34 1.31 2.07
C LEU A 1102 40.79 0.91 1.73
N PRO A 1103 41.09 -0.39 1.52
CA PRO A 1103 42.45 -0.86 1.24
C PRO A 1103 42.98 -0.39 -0.12
N ALA A 1104 42.09 -0.11 -1.08
CA ALA A 1104 42.44 0.44 -2.40
C ALA A 1104 41.22 1.13 -3.02
N SER A 1105 41.48 1.94 -4.06
CA SER A 1105 40.48 2.79 -4.70
C SER A 1105 39.36 1.96 -5.37
N PRO A 1106 38.08 2.34 -5.19
CA PRO A 1106 36.95 1.63 -5.77
C PRO A 1106 36.89 1.76 -7.29
N THR A 1107 36.78 0.62 -7.99
CA THR A 1107 36.50 0.53 -9.44
C THR A 1107 35.01 0.35 -9.74
N HIS A 1108 34.19 0.19 -8.71
CA HIS A 1108 32.73 0.12 -8.78
C HIS A 1108 32.16 0.83 -7.56
N ALA A 1109 30.90 1.28 -7.66
CA ALA A 1109 30.20 1.74 -6.46
C ALA A 1109 30.11 0.58 -5.45
N LEU A 1110 30.27 0.86 -4.15
CA LEU A 1110 30.21 -0.17 -3.12
C LEU A 1110 28.88 -0.92 -3.16
N ILE A 1111 28.95 -2.24 -2.95
CA ILE A 1111 27.79 -3.14 -2.97
C ILE A 1111 27.38 -3.38 -1.52
N CYS A 1112 26.10 -3.16 -1.21
CA CYS A 1112 25.54 -3.29 0.13
C CYS A 1112 24.59 -4.49 0.17
N GLU A 1113 25.03 -5.62 0.71
CA GLU A 1113 24.26 -6.87 0.75
C GLU A 1113 24.64 -7.66 2.00
N ASP A 1114 23.67 -8.32 2.63
CA ASP A 1114 23.89 -9.21 3.78
C ASP A 1114 24.53 -10.53 3.31
N PHE A 1115 25.85 -10.59 3.15
CA PHE A 1115 26.55 -11.83 2.76
C PHE A 1115 26.88 -12.73 3.94
N SER A 1116 26.92 -12.18 5.17
CA SER A 1116 27.16 -12.96 6.40
C SER A 1116 25.91 -13.71 6.90
N ASN A 1117 24.73 -13.33 6.39
CA ASN A 1117 23.42 -13.89 6.71
C ASN A 1117 23.03 -13.71 8.19
N ASP A 1118 23.44 -12.58 8.78
CA ASP A 1118 23.11 -12.21 10.16
C ASP A 1118 21.96 -11.18 10.25
N GLY A 1119 21.41 -10.78 9.09
CA GLY A 1119 20.35 -9.80 8.95
C GLY A 1119 20.82 -8.35 8.99
N LEU A 1120 22.15 -8.12 9.04
CA LEU A 1120 22.80 -6.81 8.92
C LEU A 1120 23.32 -6.59 7.50
N THR A 1121 23.45 -5.33 7.12
CA THR A 1121 23.92 -5.00 5.76
C THR A 1121 25.44 -4.92 5.76
N ASP A 1122 26.07 -5.86 5.07
CA ASP A 1122 27.51 -5.89 4.87
C ASP A 1122 27.91 -5.12 3.60
N ILE A 1123 29.21 -4.85 3.45
CA ILE A 1123 29.74 -4.03 2.36
C ILE A 1123 30.80 -4.80 1.57
N ILE A 1124 30.68 -4.79 0.25
CA ILE A 1124 31.68 -5.35 -0.68
C ILE A 1124 32.31 -4.21 -1.50
N LEU A 1125 33.64 -4.17 -1.48
CA LEU A 1125 34.48 -3.27 -2.25
C LEU A 1125 35.10 -4.03 -3.43
N VAL A 1126 35.01 -3.45 -4.63
CA VAL A 1126 35.67 -3.96 -5.83
C VAL A 1126 36.76 -2.98 -6.25
N THR A 1127 37.97 -3.48 -6.44
CA THR A 1127 39.16 -2.71 -6.79
C THR A 1127 39.80 -3.27 -8.06
N SER A 1128 40.91 -2.70 -8.53
CA SER A 1128 41.69 -3.26 -9.64
C SER A 1128 42.47 -4.53 -9.26
N THR A 1129 42.72 -4.75 -7.96
CA THR A 1129 43.57 -5.83 -7.43
C THR A 1129 42.76 -6.97 -6.80
N GLY A 1130 41.46 -6.78 -6.60
CA GLY A 1130 40.60 -7.80 -6.01
C GLY A 1130 39.28 -7.29 -5.44
N VAL A 1131 38.57 -8.19 -4.76
CA VAL A 1131 37.28 -7.96 -4.09
C VAL A 1131 37.44 -8.14 -2.58
N TYR A 1132 36.94 -7.20 -1.78
CA TYR A 1132 37.05 -7.18 -0.33
C TYR A 1132 35.66 -7.11 0.32
N GLY A 1133 35.45 -7.85 1.41
CA GLY A 1133 34.21 -7.86 2.17
C GLY A 1133 34.40 -7.34 3.61
N PHE A 1134 33.51 -6.45 4.03
CA PHE A 1134 33.43 -5.88 5.37
C PHE A 1134 32.11 -6.28 6.04
N VAL A 1135 32.18 -6.83 7.25
CA VAL A 1135 31.00 -7.27 8.01
C VAL A 1135 30.60 -6.22 9.04
N GLN A 1136 29.31 -5.95 9.15
CA GLN A 1136 28.79 -5.04 10.17
C GLN A 1136 28.83 -5.68 11.56
N THR A 1137 29.40 -4.98 12.55
CA THR A 1137 29.45 -5.44 13.95
C THR A 1137 28.79 -4.44 14.89
N ARG A 1138 28.14 -4.93 15.96
CA ARG A 1138 27.46 -4.11 16.96
C ARG A 1138 28.26 -4.07 18.25
N GLN A 1139 28.50 -2.87 18.78
CA GLN A 1139 29.07 -2.67 20.11
C GLN A 1139 27.97 -2.27 21.10
N PRO A 1140 27.82 -2.95 22.25
CA PRO A 1140 26.94 -2.47 23.31
C PRO A 1140 27.40 -1.09 23.80
N GLY A 1141 26.45 -0.17 24.03
CA GLY A 1141 26.74 1.21 24.47
C GLY A 1141 27.40 1.28 25.86
N ALA A 1142 28.73 1.16 25.93
CA ALA A 1142 29.50 1.12 27.16
C ALA A 1142 29.45 2.43 27.97
N LEU A 1143 29.17 3.57 27.33
CA LEU A 1143 29.14 4.89 27.95
C LEU A 1143 27.92 5.09 28.89
N PHE A 1144 26.73 4.67 28.47
CA PHE A 1144 25.54 4.75 29.33
C PHE A 1144 25.59 3.74 30.47
N PHE A 1145 26.14 2.56 30.22
CA PHE A 1145 26.35 1.55 31.26
C PHE A 1145 27.36 2.02 32.32
N SER A 1146 28.51 2.55 31.90
CA SER A 1146 29.56 3.04 32.80
C SER A 1146 29.15 4.29 33.60
N THR A 1147 28.43 5.22 32.99
CA THR A 1147 27.90 6.41 33.69
C THR A 1147 26.86 6.03 34.74
N LEU A 1148 25.97 5.08 34.43
CA LEU A 1148 24.92 4.66 35.35
C LEU A 1148 25.49 3.81 36.51
N VAL A 1149 26.49 2.97 36.24
CA VAL A 1149 27.29 2.30 37.29
C VAL A 1149 28.05 3.32 38.14
N GLY A 1150 28.62 4.37 37.52
CA GLY A 1150 29.28 5.47 38.22
C GLY A 1150 28.34 6.25 39.15
N CYS A 1151 27.12 6.56 38.70
CA CYS A 1151 26.08 7.18 39.53
C CYS A 1151 25.67 6.26 40.70
N LEU A 1152 25.60 4.95 40.47
CA LEU A 1152 25.26 3.97 41.50
C LEU A 1152 26.34 3.88 42.60
N ILE A 1153 27.62 3.95 42.22
CA ILE A 1153 28.74 4.03 43.17
C ILE A 1153 28.68 5.33 43.98
N LEU A 1154 28.37 6.47 43.35
CA LEU A 1154 28.20 7.75 44.04
C LEU A 1154 27.06 7.72 45.07
N VAL A 1155 25.90 7.17 44.70
CA VAL A 1155 24.76 7.01 45.62
C VAL A 1155 25.11 6.11 46.80
N MET A 1156 25.82 5.01 46.54
CA MET A 1156 26.32 4.11 47.60
C MET A 1156 27.32 4.81 48.52
N GLY A 1157 28.20 5.65 47.99
CA GLY A 1157 29.13 6.48 48.77
C GLY A 1157 28.40 7.50 49.66
N VAL A 1158 27.39 8.18 49.13
CA VAL A 1158 26.57 9.14 49.90
C VAL A 1158 25.79 8.44 51.02
N ILE A 1159 25.22 7.26 50.75
CA ILE A 1159 24.51 6.46 51.77
C ILE A 1159 25.48 6.00 52.87
N PHE A 1160 26.70 5.58 52.52
CA PHE A 1160 27.73 5.18 53.48
C PHE A 1160 28.15 6.35 54.38
N VAL A 1161 28.36 7.53 53.81
CA VAL A 1161 28.71 8.75 54.57
C VAL A 1161 27.56 9.19 55.49
N ILE A 1162 26.31 9.16 55.03
CA ILE A 1162 25.13 9.50 55.85
C ILE A 1162 24.96 8.51 57.01
N GLN A 1163 25.23 7.22 56.80
CA GLN A 1163 25.19 6.22 57.87
C GLN A 1163 26.31 6.44 58.90
N HIS A 1164 27.52 6.78 58.45
CA HIS A 1164 28.63 7.06 59.36
C HIS A 1164 28.42 8.35 60.18
N LEU A 1165 27.82 9.38 59.59
CA LEU A 1165 27.52 10.64 60.30
C LEU A 1165 26.36 10.49 61.32
N ASN A 1166 25.36 9.66 61.01
CA ASN A 1166 24.25 9.39 61.94
C ASN A 1166 24.61 8.44 63.09
N SER A 1167 25.69 7.66 62.96
CA SER A 1167 26.17 6.76 64.02
C SER A 1167 26.90 7.48 65.17
N ILE A 1168 27.29 8.76 65.01
CA ILE A 1168 28.17 9.47 65.96
C ILE A 1168 27.38 10.20 67.07
N LYS A 1169 26.04 10.29 67.00
CA LYS A 1169 25.19 11.02 67.98
C LYS A 1169 24.31 10.11 68.85
N GLY A 1170 24.93 9.19 69.58
CA GLY A 1170 24.28 8.47 70.67
C GLY A 1170 25.25 8.17 71.81
N LYS A 1171 25.48 9.15 72.71
CA LYS A 1171 26.10 8.89 74.02
C LYS A 1171 25.05 8.39 75.02
N PRO A 1172 25.42 7.49 75.95
CA PRO A 1172 24.50 6.73 76.79
C PRO A 1172 24.10 7.50 78.05
N ARG A 1173 22.91 7.21 78.62
CA ARG A 1173 22.65 7.46 80.04
C ARG A 1173 21.99 6.25 80.71
N PRO A 1174 22.33 5.99 81.99
CA PRO A 1174 22.05 4.73 82.67
C PRO A 1174 20.76 4.80 83.51
N SER A 1175 20.32 3.61 83.91
CA SER A 1175 19.24 3.32 84.86
C SER A 1175 19.41 3.98 86.23
N SER A 1176 18.35 4.56 86.79
CA SER A 1176 17.64 4.03 87.99
C SER A 1176 16.76 5.07 88.69
N ASN A 1177 15.57 4.60 89.09
CA ASN A 1177 14.74 4.95 90.26
C ASN A 1177 13.85 6.22 90.30
N TRP A 1178 12.60 5.91 90.70
CA TRP A 1178 11.39 6.68 91.04
C TRP A 1178 10.50 7.15 89.89
#